data_AF-A0A9W8L567-F1
#
_entry.id   AF-A0A9W8L567-F1
#
_cell.length_a   1.000
_cell.length_b   1.000
_cell.length_c   1.000
_cell.angle_alpha   90.00
_cell.angle_beta   90.00
_cell.angle_gamma   90.00
#
_symmetry.space_group_name_H-M   'P 1'
#
loop_
_entity.id
_entity.type
_entity.pdbx_description
1 polymer ?
#
loop_
_entity_poly.entity_id
_entity_poly.type
_entity_poly.pdbx_seq_one_letter_code
_entity_poly.pdbx_strand_id
1 'polypeptide(L)'
;MERQLRKAKPRGNKENIGIASRTRSKAQNRRVDGIDDSLLEVCIDEMRSWARTQDEFKGSEKRMRSAIKSFILYVAHYVKQLLSASDSISAEAKEGCRLFVPSLSADSKSEIADDCDQIDMGLIDRKSTADIEACTNPLYYRLWAIIEARLAKTSKDACGAFAQLCRHTQQMFTEQYDLRFTFGFTVCAGEVCLYHFGNNKIVASAPMDIATREGRRSFIELLINLSLCEISQLGRDPTIQFLADLNCWQIDCPDDDNNNDASRDTGKQYYFSTIICHSDRLLGRHTRCYQLTDICPTKKRKDGESLEATMVVKDAFAFAKSNVSEDGRDEVRILKRIWQKLEGDKSGIMYPKIVVGGRVQFKRGNKTIEDTTSTMYEGVDNELLEKVSGGAFFRAHRRFVLESIGEPLHTVETVKEFVTVICDVMECRHAIVERCQILHQDISDSNILVVQSNGAVRGLLIDFDFAIYVSEDKEAGCGKMAGTLPFMSFNSIISSNVKRTSLDDCESMLFLLCWYTTIGFGSDGEQNEAKAVSKRKAIARWRDGDMVSIAKAKLLHLRYLGNFELDIVGDFDRAAKNSKQFAQLAPDLYKALFVINNLALALVFSVASGFMMRVKGYPQHATSVDSPSNVVRMKSLPGHQLRIGTPRLCKTKVKQLSGYLDTASDKHFFFWFFEARKRSGCKTPLAVWLNGGPGCSSALGALTELGPCRLSDSGNSTIDNPYAWNENAHVIFIDQPANVGYSYGSVVNTTEASAVDFYALLQLFYKRYPEYAKGDLHLFGESYAGKYIPAMGRQILEMNAKVKKRSSGTLGQRVLPLASVAIGNGFVNPKTQFKYVSKMACNSTYPPVLAQDVCRQMDQDYPQCAKKIDSCFASTGNSTQCQDALDFCESRIDYRLSIVDPTINPYDVRLKCEYPPLCYKFATQASDYLALPSVQRALGAKENTDYQACSRKVLNGFVDTFDLLRSFEDDVAVLLNSGIRALFYNGDADSVCGWYGTKAMLIEMNWHGRRGFSRAQDRMWTVGGEKSGVSRSFDNLTFIRVFDSGHLVPRDQPARALAMVNRWLAKKRF
;
A
#
# COMPACT_ATOMS: atom_id res chain seq x y z
N MET A 1 2.70 11.89 -29.42
CA MET A 1 1.94 11.80 -30.69
C MET A 1 2.33 12.91 -31.66
N GLU A 2 2.18 14.20 -31.31
CA GLU A 2 2.56 15.32 -32.19
C GLU A 2 4.01 15.28 -32.73
N ARG A 3 4.99 14.84 -31.93
CA ARG A 3 6.38 14.65 -32.40
C ARG A 3 6.54 13.54 -33.43
N GLN A 4 5.75 12.46 -33.32
CA GLN A 4 5.71 11.36 -34.30
C GLN A 4 4.89 11.76 -35.53
N LEU A 5 3.77 12.48 -35.34
CA LEU A 5 2.97 13.12 -36.41
C LEU A 5 3.80 14.15 -37.20
N ARG A 6 4.73 14.89 -36.55
CA ARG A 6 5.68 15.80 -37.21
C ARG A 6 6.84 15.08 -37.90
N LYS A 7 7.17 13.84 -37.51
CA LYS A 7 8.24 13.00 -38.11
C LYS A 7 7.73 12.13 -39.25
N ALA A 8 6.46 11.74 -39.23
CA ALA A 8 5.75 11.11 -40.34
C ALA A 8 5.45 12.08 -41.51
N LYS A 9 5.88 13.35 -41.39
CA LYS A 9 5.85 14.32 -42.49
C LYS A 9 6.69 13.79 -43.65
N PRO A 10 6.22 13.88 -44.89
CA PRO A 10 7.10 13.76 -46.05
C PRO A 10 8.11 14.92 -45.98
N ARG A 11 9.33 14.63 -45.51
CA ARG A 11 10.46 15.54 -45.68
C ARG A 11 10.93 15.36 -47.11
N GLY A 12 10.85 16.42 -47.91
CA GLY A 12 11.39 16.45 -49.25
C GLY A 12 12.90 16.20 -49.20
N ASN A 13 13.31 14.95 -49.34
CA ASN A 13 14.66 14.57 -49.71
C ASN A 13 14.58 13.29 -50.54
N LYS A 14 15.27 13.34 -51.68
CA LYS A 14 15.27 12.39 -52.80
C LYS A 14 15.99 11.06 -52.47
N GLU A 15 15.54 10.33 -51.46
CA GLU A 15 15.94 8.92 -51.29
C GLU A 15 14.70 8.05 -51.51
N ASN A 16 14.76 7.17 -52.52
CA ASN A 16 13.68 6.26 -52.92
C ASN A 16 13.39 5.24 -51.79
N ILE A 17 12.11 5.05 -51.46
CA ILE A 17 11.68 4.34 -50.23
C ILE A 17 10.91 3.06 -50.57
N GLY A 18 11.43 1.91 -50.11
CA GLY A 18 11.13 0.56 -50.57
C GLY A 18 9.85 -0.16 -50.10
N ILE A 19 8.79 0.56 -49.70
CA ILE A 19 7.50 -0.10 -49.37
C ILE A 19 6.89 -0.76 -50.62
N ALA A 20 7.01 -0.10 -51.77
CA ALA A 20 6.57 -0.61 -53.08
C ALA A 20 7.60 -1.57 -53.74
N SER A 21 8.89 -1.44 -53.44
CA SER A 21 9.94 -2.24 -54.09
C SER A 21 10.14 -3.64 -53.45
N ARG A 22 9.79 -3.83 -52.17
CA ARG A 22 9.88 -5.14 -51.48
C ARG A 22 8.57 -5.89 -51.33
N THR A 23 7.40 -5.23 -51.43
CA THR A 23 6.15 -5.95 -51.77
C THR A 23 6.34 -6.73 -53.09
N ARG A 24 7.03 -6.13 -54.07
CA ARG A 24 7.56 -6.80 -55.28
C ARG A 24 8.46 -8.02 -55.02
N SER A 25 9.25 -8.04 -53.93
CA SER A 25 10.22 -9.11 -53.64
C SER A 25 9.70 -10.26 -52.77
N LYS A 26 8.58 -10.08 -52.05
CA LYS A 26 7.94 -11.16 -51.26
C LYS A 26 6.66 -11.69 -51.91
N ALA A 27 5.98 -10.87 -52.72
CA ALA A 27 5.14 -11.39 -53.80
C ALA A 27 5.96 -12.23 -54.79
N GLN A 28 7.29 -12.20 -54.75
CA GLN A 28 8.16 -13.02 -55.61
C GLN A 28 8.06 -14.53 -55.32
N ASN A 29 7.60 -14.95 -54.13
CA ASN A 29 7.26 -16.36 -53.84
C ASN A 29 5.85 -16.77 -54.31
N ARG A 30 5.04 -15.81 -54.77
CA ARG A 30 3.85 -16.00 -55.60
C ARG A 30 3.94 -15.01 -56.74
N ARG A 31 5.09 -14.95 -57.44
CA ARG A 31 5.05 -14.31 -58.76
C ARG A 31 4.03 -15.16 -59.49
N VAL A 32 2.91 -14.56 -59.85
CA VAL A 32 2.24 -14.99 -61.06
C VAL A 32 3.28 -14.70 -62.13
N ASP A 33 4.18 -15.65 -62.38
CA ASP A 33 4.95 -15.66 -63.61
C ASP A 33 3.89 -15.60 -64.71
N GLY A 34 3.76 -14.42 -65.34
CA GLY A 34 2.70 -14.16 -66.31
C GLY A 34 1.71 -13.02 -66.01
N ILE A 35 2.03 -12.00 -65.20
CA ILE A 35 1.34 -10.70 -65.42
C ILE A 35 1.79 -10.20 -66.79
N ASP A 36 0.90 -10.27 -67.77
CA ASP A 36 1.12 -9.74 -69.11
C ASP A 36 1.38 -8.23 -69.03
N ASP A 37 2.62 -7.82 -69.27
CA ASP A 37 3.02 -6.41 -69.26
C ASP A 37 2.18 -5.59 -70.27
N SER A 38 1.68 -6.19 -71.36
CA SER A 38 0.90 -5.45 -72.37
C SER A 38 -0.45 -4.96 -71.83
N LEU A 39 -1.12 -5.79 -71.03
CA LEU A 39 -2.39 -5.49 -70.37
C LEU A 39 -2.23 -4.46 -69.24
N LEU A 40 -1.10 -4.51 -68.52
CA LEU A 40 -0.75 -3.49 -67.53
C LEU A 40 -0.48 -2.13 -68.20
N GLU A 41 0.14 -2.12 -69.38
CA GLU A 41 0.39 -0.90 -70.16
C GLU A 41 -0.91 -0.25 -70.66
N VAL A 42 -1.91 -1.02 -71.09
CA VAL A 42 -3.25 -0.50 -71.43
C VAL A 42 -3.88 0.24 -70.24
N CYS A 43 -3.82 -0.34 -69.05
CA CYS A 43 -4.32 0.30 -67.83
C CYS A 43 -3.60 1.61 -67.49
N ILE A 44 -2.28 1.66 -67.69
CA ILE A 44 -1.44 2.85 -67.44
C ILE A 44 -1.79 3.99 -68.41
N ASP A 45 -2.05 3.65 -69.67
CA ASP A 45 -2.40 4.60 -70.73
C ASP A 45 -3.83 5.13 -70.57
N GLU A 46 -4.80 4.31 -70.18
CA GLU A 46 -6.15 4.79 -69.85
C GLU A 46 -6.13 5.76 -68.64
N MET A 47 -5.32 5.46 -67.63
CA MET A 47 -5.14 6.33 -66.46
C MET A 47 -4.39 7.64 -66.80
N ARG A 48 -3.67 7.73 -67.93
CA ARG A 48 -3.06 8.97 -68.43
C ARG A 48 -4.11 10.00 -68.86
N SER A 49 -5.21 9.55 -69.48
CA SER A 49 -6.34 10.42 -69.86
C SER A 49 -6.99 11.05 -68.62
N TRP A 50 -7.14 10.24 -67.58
CA TRP A 50 -7.67 10.64 -66.27
C TRP A 50 -6.77 11.68 -65.57
N ALA A 51 -5.45 11.47 -65.53
CA ALA A 51 -4.52 12.38 -64.85
C ALA A 51 -4.45 13.78 -65.49
N ARG A 52 -4.69 13.91 -66.80
CA ARG A 52 -4.73 15.20 -67.52
C ARG A 52 -5.90 16.09 -67.11
N THR A 53 -6.98 15.53 -66.54
CA THR A 53 -8.11 16.32 -66.02
C THR A 53 -7.81 16.97 -64.66
N GLN A 54 -6.65 16.69 -64.05
CA GLN A 54 -6.24 17.24 -62.75
C GLN A 54 -5.94 18.75 -62.78
N ASP A 55 -5.38 19.27 -63.87
CA ASP A 55 -5.13 20.71 -64.05
C ASP A 55 -6.44 21.52 -64.20
N GLU A 56 -7.56 20.86 -64.50
CA GLU A 56 -8.89 21.47 -64.64
C GLU A 56 -9.74 21.40 -63.36
N PHE A 57 -9.26 20.80 -62.26
CA PHE A 57 -10.00 20.75 -60.98
C PHE A 57 -10.00 22.07 -60.20
N LYS A 58 -10.16 23.20 -60.90
CA LYS A 58 -10.62 24.45 -60.29
C LYS A 58 -12.09 24.28 -59.88
N GLY A 59 -12.34 23.73 -58.69
CA GLY A 59 -13.58 24.07 -57.97
C GLY A 59 -14.41 22.99 -57.26
N SER A 60 -13.99 21.75 -57.03
CA SER A 60 -14.57 20.94 -55.92
C SER A 60 -13.88 19.58 -55.70
N GLU A 61 -13.62 19.24 -54.43
CA GLU A 61 -13.11 17.93 -53.98
C GLU A 61 -14.00 16.77 -54.44
N LYS A 62 -15.30 17.02 -54.64
CA LYS A 62 -16.30 16.05 -55.12
C LYS A 62 -15.92 15.41 -56.45
N ARG A 63 -15.38 16.17 -57.40
CA ARG A 63 -14.97 15.64 -58.72
C ARG A 63 -13.75 14.72 -58.61
N MET A 64 -12.76 15.12 -57.80
CA MET A 64 -11.58 14.30 -57.52
C MET A 64 -11.95 12.95 -56.89
N ARG A 65 -12.85 12.94 -55.90
CA ARG A 65 -13.35 11.71 -55.27
C ARG A 65 -14.03 10.77 -56.28
N SER A 66 -14.89 11.32 -57.14
CA SER A 66 -15.54 10.53 -58.20
C SER A 66 -14.52 9.92 -59.17
N ALA A 67 -13.46 10.66 -59.47
CA ALA A 67 -12.41 10.23 -60.39
C ALA A 67 -11.58 9.07 -59.80
N ILE A 68 -11.18 9.17 -58.52
CA ILE A 68 -10.46 8.12 -57.79
C ILE A 68 -11.33 6.85 -57.69
N LYS A 69 -12.64 7.01 -57.47
CA LYS A 69 -13.59 5.90 -57.37
C LYS A 69 -13.61 5.08 -58.66
N SER A 70 -13.82 5.73 -59.80
CA SER A 70 -13.86 5.05 -61.10
C SER A 70 -12.55 4.32 -61.40
N PHE A 71 -11.42 4.91 -61.00
CA PHE A 71 -10.11 4.29 -61.14
C PHE A 71 -9.98 2.98 -60.36
N ILE A 72 -10.35 2.97 -59.08
CA ILE A 72 -10.27 1.75 -58.25
C ILE A 72 -11.17 0.64 -58.82
N LEU A 73 -12.38 0.99 -59.29
CA LEU A 73 -13.29 0.03 -59.93
C LEU A 73 -12.69 -0.57 -61.20
N TYR A 74 -12.02 0.25 -62.02
CA TYR A 74 -11.33 -0.22 -63.21
C TYR A 74 -10.21 -1.21 -62.87
N VAL A 75 -9.37 -0.89 -61.88
CA VAL A 75 -8.31 -1.81 -61.42
C VAL A 75 -8.89 -3.11 -60.85
N ALA A 76 -10.02 -3.06 -60.14
CA ALA A 76 -10.72 -4.26 -59.67
C ALA A 76 -11.20 -5.15 -60.83
N HIS A 77 -11.72 -4.54 -61.91
CA HIS A 77 -12.10 -5.26 -63.13
C HIS A 77 -10.90 -5.93 -63.80
N TYR A 78 -9.78 -5.21 -63.86
CA TYR A 78 -8.53 -5.73 -64.38
C TYR A 78 -8.03 -6.94 -63.59
N VAL A 79 -7.98 -6.84 -62.25
CA VAL A 79 -7.59 -7.96 -61.38
C VAL A 79 -8.51 -9.17 -61.59
N LYS A 80 -9.83 -8.96 -61.72
CA LYS A 80 -10.80 -10.05 -61.98
C LYS A 80 -10.51 -10.75 -63.31
N GLN A 81 -10.18 -10.00 -64.35
CA GLN A 81 -9.78 -10.57 -65.66
C GLN A 81 -8.47 -11.36 -65.55
N LEU A 82 -7.45 -10.82 -64.86
CA LEU A 82 -6.18 -11.53 -64.63
C LEU A 82 -6.36 -12.87 -63.91
N LEU A 83 -7.16 -12.89 -62.84
CA LEU A 83 -7.45 -14.12 -62.08
C LEU A 83 -8.21 -15.16 -62.92
N SER A 84 -9.03 -14.71 -63.86
CA SER A 84 -9.80 -15.57 -64.76
C SER A 84 -8.94 -16.13 -65.90
N ALA A 85 -7.97 -15.35 -66.39
CA ALA A 85 -7.12 -15.71 -67.53
C ALA A 85 -5.85 -16.52 -67.17
N SER A 86 -5.43 -16.52 -65.90
CA SER A 86 -4.19 -17.16 -65.46
C SER A 86 -4.40 -18.62 -65.03
N ASP A 87 -3.93 -19.58 -65.81
CA ASP A 87 -3.92 -21.02 -65.45
C ASP A 87 -2.82 -21.39 -64.44
N SER A 88 -1.86 -20.51 -64.20
CA SER A 88 -0.74 -20.71 -63.28
C SER A 88 -1.08 -20.46 -61.80
N ILE A 89 -2.25 -19.90 -61.51
CA ILE A 89 -2.76 -19.71 -60.14
C ILE A 89 -3.67 -20.91 -59.80
N SER A 90 -3.34 -21.66 -58.74
CA SER A 90 -4.16 -22.80 -58.33
C SER A 90 -5.60 -22.37 -57.99
N ALA A 91 -6.55 -23.31 -58.10
CA ALA A 91 -7.95 -23.04 -57.76
C ALA A 91 -8.09 -22.54 -56.31
N GLU A 92 -7.35 -23.12 -55.35
CA GLU A 92 -7.34 -22.67 -53.96
C GLU A 92 -6.76 -21.25 -53.81
N ALA A 93 -5.73 -20.91 -54.61
CA ALA A 93 -5.15 -19.58 -54.60
C ALA A 93 -6.11 -18.53 -55.20
N LYS A 94 -6.87 -18.87 -56.26
CA LYS A 94 -7.92 -18.00 -56.84
C LYS A 94 -9.08 -17.75 -55.89
N GLU A 95 -9.46 -18.75 -55.10
CA GLU A 95 -10.52 -18.65 -54.08
C GLU A 95 -10.12 -17.73 -52.91
N GLY A 96 -8.82 -17.67 -52.59
CA GLY A 96 -8.27 -16.77 -51.57
C GLY A 96 -8.10 -15.30 -52.02
N CYS A 97 -8.14 -15.02 -53.33
CA CYS A 97 -7.95 -13.66 -53.89
C CYS A 97 -9.16 -12.75 -53.67
N ARG A 98 -8.89 -11.44 -53.60
CA ARG A 98 -9.89 -10.41 -53.27
C ARG A 98 -9.90 -9.30 -54.31
N LEU A 99 -11.05 -8.68 -54.50
CA LEU A 99 -11.20 -7.47 -55.29
C LEU A 99 -11.44 -6.29 -54.35
N PHE A 100 -10.60 -5.26 -54.44
CA PHE A 100 -10.80 -4.03 -53.70
C PHE A 100 -11.68 -3.07 -54.48
N VAL A 101 -12.83 -2.71 -53.90
CA VAL A 101 -13.78 -1.77 -54.49
C VAL A 101 -13.95 -0.54 -53.60
N PRO A 102 -14.18 0.65 -54.18
CA PRO A 102 -14.38 1.86 -53.39
C PRO A 102 -15.79 1.91 -52.80
N SER A 103 -15.94 2.65 -51.72
CA SER A 103 -17.23 3.00 -51.15
C SER A 103 -17.70 4.41 -51.53
N LEU A 104 -19.01 4.61 -51.49
CA LEU A 104 -19.67 5.90 -51.66
C LEU A 104 -19.89 6.51 -50.27
N SER A 105 -19.28 7.66 -49.98
CA SER A 105 -19.46 8.37 -48.70
C SER A 105 -20.74 9.19 -48.68
N ALA A 106 -21.61 8.94 -47.70
CA ALA A 106 -22.34 9.95 -46.95
C ALA A 106 -22.86 9.28 -45.67
N ASP A 107 -22.49 9.81 -44.50
CA ASP A 107 -23.04 9.49 -43.16
C ASP A 107 -22.20 8.62 -42.21
N SER A 108 -21.09 7.99 -42.64
CA SER A 108 -20.17 7.33 -41.68
C SER A 108 -19.32 8.39 -40.94
N LYS A 109 -19.96 9.12 -40.03
CA LYS A 109 -19.28 10.03 -39.09
C LYS A 109 -18.42 9.20 -38.14
N SER A 110 -17.21 9.67 -37.85
CA SER A 110 -16.47 9.14 -36.71
C SER A 110 -17.14 9.68 -35.44
N GLU A 111 -17.41 8.83 -34.47
CA GLU A 111 -17.89 9.25 -33.14
C GLU A 111 -16.87 10.12 -32.39
N ILE A 112 -15.61 10.12 -32.86
CA ILE A 112 -14.47 10.79 -32.25
C ILE A 112 -14.10 12.09 -33.00
N ALA A 113 -14.74 12.38 -34.14
CA ALA A 113 -14.46 13.58 -34.92
C ALA A 113 -15.55 14.65 -34.71
N ASP A 114 -15.18 15.94 -34.83
CA ASP A 114 -16.15 17.03 -34.84
C ASP A 114 -17.21 16.79 -35.93
N ASP A 115 -18.40 17.36 -35.74
CA ASP A 115 -19.62 17.16 -36.56
C ASP A 115 -19.48 17.35 -38.09
N CYS A 116 -18.30 17.81 -38.54
CA CYS A 116 -17.93 18.18 -39.90
C CYS A 116 -17.00 17.19 -40.65
N ASP A 117 -16.47 16.13 -40.01
CA ASP A 117 -15.45 15.25 -40.62
C ASP A 117 -16.03 13.90 -41.11
N GLN A 118 -16.42 13.82 -42.38
CA GLN A 118 -16.85 12.57 -43.05
C GLN A 118 -15.68 11.94 -43.82
N ILE A 119 -15.58 10.60 -43.83
CA ILE A 119 -14.63 9.89 -44.70
C ILE A 119 -14.84 10.29 -46.16
N ASP A 120 -13.76 10.54 -46.90
CA ASP A 120 -13.90 10.87 -48.31
C ASP A 120 -14.21 9.63 -49.16
N MET A 121 -13.58 8.49 -48.84
CA MET A 121 -13.80 7.19 -49.47
C MET A 121 -13.19 6.07 -48.62
N GLY A 122 -13.83 4.89 -48.61
CA GLY A 122 -13.26 3.66 -48.07
C GLY A 122 -12.98 2.63 -49.16
N LEU A 123 -12.03 1.74 -48.93
CA LEU A 123 -11.80 0.53 -49.72
C LEU A 123 -12.41 -0.66 -48.99
N ILE A 124 -13.13 -1.52 -49.71
CA ILE A 124 -13.78 -2.72 -49.19
C ILE A 124 -13.31 -3.89 -50.04
N ASP A 125 -13.09 -5.04 -49.42
CA ASP A 125 -12.79 -6.27 -50.14
C ASP A 125 -14.05 -7.05 -50.50
N ARG A 126 -14.00 -7.69 -51.67
CA ARG A 126 -15.00 -8.63 -52.16
C ARG A 126 -14.31 -9.91 -52.60
N LYS A 127 -15.02 -11.04 -52.56
CA LYS A 127 -14.54 -12.28 -53.17
C LYS A 127 -14.28 -12.05 -54.66
N SER A 128 -13.28 -12.74 -55.22
CA SER A 128 -12.94 -12.69 -56.66
C SER A 128 -14.11 -13.00 -57.59
N THR A 129 -15.10 -13.77 -57.11
CA THR A 129 -16.32 -14.13 -57.85
C THR A 129 -17.44 -13.09 -57.79
N ALA A 130 -17.37 -12.10 -56.89
CA ALA A 130 -18.44 -11.12 -56.70
C ALA A 130 -18.49 -10.06 -57.81
N ASP A 131 -19.62 -9.37 -57.93
CA ASP A 131 -19.77 -8.22 -58.82
C ASP A 131 -18.96 -7.01 -58.35
N ILE A 132 -18.45 -6.25 -59.32
CA ILE A 132 -17.59 -5.09 -59.08
C ILE A 132 -18.46 -3.85 -59.05
N GLU A 133 -19.03 -3.58 -57.88
CA GLU A 133 -19.83 -2.40 -57.63
C GLU A 133 -19.36 -1.67 -56.38
N ALA A 134 -19.49 -0.35 -56.39
CA ALA A 134 -19.18 0.46 -55.23
C ALA A 134 -20.23 0.27 -54.14
N CYS A 135 -19.80 0.13 -52.89
CA CYS A 135 -20.72 -0.03 -51.76
C CYS A 135 -21.15 1.34 -51.21
N THR A 136 -22.43 1.54 -50.91
CA THR A 136 -22.91 2.71 -50.18
C THR A 136 -22.72 2.54 -48.67
N ASN A 137 -22.35 3.63 -47.99
CA ASN A 137 -22.33 3.77 -46.52
C ASN A 137 -21.72 2.59 -45.76
N PRO A 138 -20.46 2.22 -46.03
CA PRO A 138 -19.85 1.15 -45.27
C PRO A 138 -19.65 1.56 -43.82
N LEU A 139 -20.04 0.65 -42.95
CA LEU A 139 -19.65 0.67 -41.54
C LEU A 139 -18.16 0.36 -41.45
N TYR A 140 -17.46 0.93 -40.45
CA TYR A 140 -16.01 0.82 -40.40
C TYR A 140 -15.57 -0.64 -40.27
N TYR A 141 -16.38 -1.53 -39.69
CA TYR A 141 -16.03 -2.96 -39.63
C TYR A 141 -15.80 -3.64 -41.00
N ARG A 142 -16.34 -3.07 -42.10
CA ARG A 142 -16.17 -3.60 -43.47
C ARG A 142 -15.03 -2.96 -44.26
N LEU A 143 -14.43 -1.89 -43.74
CA LEU A 143 -13.38 -1.18 -44.46
C LEU A 143 -12.05 -1.95 -44.42
N TRP A 144 -11.27 -1.85 -45.46
CA TRP A 144 -9.89 -2.34 -45.51
C TRP A 144 -8.89 -1.19 -45.47
N ALA A 145 -9.22 -0.06 -46.10
CA ALA A 145 -8.44 1.16 -46.01
C ALA A 145 -9.32 2.39 -46.18
N ILE A 146 -8.83 3.53 -45.75
CA ILE A 146 -9.48 4.83 -45.92
C ILE A 146 -8.68 5.67 -46.90
N ILE A 147 -9.35 6.46 -47.71
CA ILE A 147 -8.76 7.39 -48.66
C ILE A 147 -9.25 8.79 -48.30
N GLU A 148 -8.31 9.70 -48.01
CA GLU A 148 -8.58 11.12 -47.76
C GLU A 148 -8.02 11.97 -48.88
N ALA A 149 -8.86 12.79 -49.51
CA ALA A 149 -8.53 13.55 -50.70
C ALA A 149 -8.61 15.07 -50.44
N ARG A 150 -7.61 15.82 -50.92
CA ARG A 150 -7.58 17.29 -50.83
C ARG A 150 -7.12 17.91 -52.15
N LEU A 151 -7.74 19.05 -52.49
CA LEU A 151 -7.48 19.76 -53.75
C LEU A 151 -6.09 20.42 -53.79
N ALA A 152 -5.62 21.00 -52.70
CA ALA A 152 -4.46 21.88 -52.71
C ALA A 152 -3.19 21.22 -52.15
N LYS A 153 -2.04 21.57 -52.75
CA LYS A 153 -0.70 21.07 -52.40
C LYS A 153 -0.07 21.83 -51.24
N THR A 154 -0.84 22.57 -50.45
CA THR A 154 -0.25 23.27 -49.30
C THR A 154 0.11 22.24 -48.23
N SER A 155 1.20 22.49 -47.52
CA SER A 155 1.58 21.66 -46.38
C SER A 155 0.46 21.55 -45.33
N LYS A 156 -0.43 22.55 -45.26
CA LYS A 156 -1.59 22.58 -44.39
C LYS A 156 -2.66 21.56 -44.80
N ASP A 157 -2.94 21.44 -46.10
CA ASP A 157 -3.97 20.54 -46.62
C ASP A 157 -3.55 19.08 -46.54
N ALA A 158 -2.30 18.78 -46.88
CA ALA A 158 -1.73 17.43 -46.70
C ALA A 158 -1.71 17.01 -45.21
N CYS A 159 -1.40 17.95 -44.30
CA CYS A 159 -1.51 17.69 -42.87
C CYS A 159 -2.97 17.48 -42.43
N GLY A 160 -3.91 18.21 -43.02
CA GLY A 160 -5.35 18.04 -42.78
C GLY A 160 -5.86 16.66 -43.20
N ALA A 161 -5.54 16.23 -44.42
CA ALA A 161 -5.89 14.91 -44.95
C ALA A 161 -5.33 13.78 -44.07
N PHE A 162 -4.04 13.86 -43.71
CA PHE A 162 -3.41 12.87 -42.86
C PHE A 162 -4.01 12.84 -41.43
N ALA A 163 -4.34 14.00 -40.86
CA ALA A 163 -4.96 14.07 -39.54
C ALA A 163 -6.36 13.44 -39.54
N GLN A 164 -7.15 13.67 -40.60
CA GLN A 164 -8.45 13.04 -40.76
C GLN A 164 -8.31 11.52 -40.97
N LEU A 165 -7.37 11.10 -41.81
CA LEU A 165 -7.06 9.69 -42.04
C LEU A 165 -6.72 8.95 -40.74
N CYS A 166 -5.96 9.59 -39.84
CA CYS A 166 -5.65 9.07 -38.51
C CYS A 166 -6.91 8.86 -37.65
N ARG A 167 -7.85 9.81 -37.64
CA ARG A 167 -9.10 9.72 -36.85
C ARG A 167 -9.98 8.57 -37.34
N HIS A 168 -10.16 8.44 -38.64
CA HIS A 168 -10.98 7.37 -39.21
C HIS A 168 -10.31 6.00 -39.07
N THR A 169 -8.98 5.93 -39.15
CA THR A 169 -8.24 4.67 -38.92
C THR A 169 -8.37 4.20 -37.47
N GLN A 170 -8.39 5.12 -36.52
CA GLN A 170 -8.67 4.81 -35.11
C GLN A 170 -10.05 4.16 -34.97
N GLN A 171 -11.07 4.67 -35.65
CA GLN A 171 -12.41 4.06 -35.68
C GLN A 171 -12.41 2.64 -36.29
N MET A 172 -11.60 2.39 -37.32
CA MET A 172 -11.44 1.02 -37.85
C MET A 172 -10.89 0.05 -36.80
N PHE A 173 -9.89 0.44 -36.01
CA PHE A 173 -9.35 -0.42 -34.94
C PHE A 173 -10.38 -0.70 -33.83
N THR A 174 -11.30 0.23 -33.58
CA THR A 174 -12.42 0.10 -32.64
C THR A 174 -13.46 -0.92 -33.12
N GLU A 175 -13.84 -0.85 -34.41
CA GLU A 175 -14.93 -1.66 -34.98
C GLU A 175 -14.49 -3.01 -35.55
N GLN A 176 -13.21 -3.20 -35.85
CA GLN A 176 -12.68 -4.45 -36.42
C GLN A 176 -11.88 -5.24 -35.39
N TYR A 177 -12.44 -6.37 -34.95
CA TYR A 177 -11.90 -7.14 -33.83
C TYR A 177 -10.71 -8.01 -34.24
N ASP A 178 -10.65 -8.41 -35.51
CA ASP A 178 -9.55 -9.15 -36.12
C ASP A 178 -8.46 -8.23 -36.71
N LEU A 179 -8.56 -6.90 -36.59
CA LEU A 179 -7.62 -6.00 -37.24
C LEU A 179 -6.34 -5.81 -36.43
N ARG A 180 -5.21 -6.22 -37.02
CA ARG A 180 -3.85 -6.12 -36.48
C ARG A 180 -3.13 -4.86 -36.96
N PHE A 181 -3.29 -4.55 -38.24
CA PHE A 181 -2.79 -3.33 -38.87
C PHE A 181 -3.69 -3.02 -40.07
N THR A 182 -3.62 -1.79 -40.57
CA THR A 182 -4.42 -1.39 -41.73
C THR A 182 -3.68 -0.37 -42.56
N PHE A 183 -4.28 -0.03 -43.69
CA PHE A 183 -3.72 0.92 -44.64
C PHE A 183 -4.61 2.14 -44.80
N GLY A 184 -4.01 3.24 -45.22
CA GLY A 184 -4.73 4.43 -45.61
C GLY A 184 -4.01 5.18 -46.70
N PHE A 185 -4.74 6.01 -47.42
CA PHE A 185 -4.22 6.76 -48.56
C PHE A 185 -4.53 8.24 -48.37
N THR A 186 -3.56 9.09 -48.66
CA THR A 186 -3.85 10.50 -48.93
C THR A 186 -3.70 10.77 -50.41
N VAL A 187 -4.64 11.49 -50.99
CA VAL A 187 -4.56 11.99 -52.37
C VAL A 187 -4.55 13.52 -52.34
N CYS A 188 -3.40 14.12 -52.59
CA CYS A 188 -3.22 15.57 -52.53
C CYS A 188 -2.64 16.06 -53.86
N ALA A 189 -3.41 16.84 -54.63
CA ALA A 189 -2.96 17.41 -55.91
C ALA A 189 -2.30 16.38 -56.87
N GLY A 190 -2.86 15.17 -56.99
CA GLY A 190 -2.33 14.10 -57.84
C GLY A 190 -1.24 13.22 -57.22
N GLU A 191 -0.77 13.53 -56.01
CA GLU A 191 0.17 12.66 -55.30
C GLU A 191 -0.59 11.70 -54.37
N VAL A 192 -0.39 10.40 -54.57
CA VAL A 192 -0.94 9.35 -53.70
C VAL A 192 0.16 8.89 -52.74
N CYS A 193 -0.11 8.98 -51.44
CA CYS A 193 0.76 8.40 -50.41
C CYS A 193 0.02 7.26 -49.71
N LEU A 194 0.66 6.08 -49.65
CA LEU A 194 0.19 4.95 -48.84
C LEU A 194 0.74 5.10 -47.42
N TYR A 195 -0.11 4.91 -46.43
CA TYR A 195 0.24 4.84 -45.03
C TYR A 195 -0.09 3.45 -44.51
N HIS A 196 0.91 2.81 -43.90
CA HIS A 196 0.73 1.59 -43.13
C HIS A 196 0.57 1.96 -41.65
N PHE A 197 -0.63 1.73 -41.11
CA PHE A 197 -0.97 1.93 -39.71
C PHE A 197 -0.84 0.62 -38.96
N GLY A 198 0.30 0.43 -38.28
CA GLY A 198 0.42 -0.66 -37.30
C GLY A 198 0.40 -0.10 -35.88
N ASN A 199 0.46 -0.99 -34.90
CA ASN A 199 0.26 -0.63 -33.50
C ASN A 199 1.42 0.19 -32.87
N ASN A 200 2.65 0.13 -33.37
CA ASN A 200 3.79 0.83 -32.76
C ASN A 200 4.31 2.01 -33.59
N LYS A 201 4.00 2.05 -34.90
CA LYS A 201 4.37 3.14 -35.81
C LYS A 201 3.47 3.20 -37.03
N ILE A 202 3.40 4.41 -37.60
CA ILE A 202 2.81 4.68 -38.90
C ILE A 202 3.96 4.89 -39.88
N VAL A 203 3.94 4.19 -41.01
CA VAL A 203 4.96 4.31 -42.05
C VAL A 203 4.30 4.80 -43.33
N ALA A 204 4.85 5.86 -43.92
CA ALA A 204 4.37 6.40 -45.19
C ALA A 204 5.26 5.93 -46.34
N SER A 205 4.67 5.67 -47.51
CA SER A 205 5.40 5.47 -48.76
C SER A 205 5.98 6.79 -49.28
N ALA A 206 6.88 6.70 -50.25
CA ALA A 206 7.15 7.85 -51.11
C ALA A 206 5.83 8.27 -51.83
N PRO A 207 5.63 9.58 -52.08
CA PRO A 207 4.50 10.04 -52.90
C PRO A 207 4.57 9.44 -54.31
N MET A 208 3.50 8.79 -54.73
CA MET A 208 3.30 8.32 -56.09
C MET A 208 2.59 9.43 -56.87
N ASP A 209 3.34 10.14 -57.71
CA ASP A 209 2.75 11.16 -58.57
C ASP A 209 2.02 10.51 -59.74
N ILE A 210 0.70 10.43 -59.65
CA ILE A 210 -0.14 9.77 -60.67
C ILE A 210 -0.26 10.59 -61.97
N ALA A 211 0.28 11.82 -62.01
CA ALA A 211 0.47 12.54 -63.27
C ALA A 211 1.61 11.92 -64.10
N THR A 212 2.59 11.28 -63.45
CA THR A 212 3.69 10.56 -64.11
C THR A 212 3.31 9.13 -64.47
N ARG A 213 3.94 8.58 -65.52
CA ARG A 213 3.71 7.18 -65.93
C ARG A 213 4.15 6.20 -64.84
N GLU A 214 5.28 6.50 -64.22
CA GLU A 214 5.91 5.71 -63.16
C GLU A 214 5.05 5.67 -61.89
N GLY A 215 4.47 6.82 -61.50
CA GLY A 215 3.57 6.88 -60.35
C GLY A 215 2.24 6.14 -60.58
N ARG A 216 1.66 6.22 -61.79
CA ARG A 216 0.48 5.42 -62.17
C ARG A 216 0.76 3.92 -62.11
N ARG A 217 1.86 3.48 -62.74
CA ARG A 217 2.29 2.08 -62.72
C ARG A 217 2.47 1.59 -61.28
N SER A 218 3.13 2.39 -60.43
CA SER A 218 3.34 2.05 -59.02
C SER A 218 2.02 1.89 -58.25
N PHE A 219 1.04 2.77 -58.48
CA PHE A 219 -0.24 2.70 -57.79
C PHE A 219 -1.11 1.52 -58.26
N ILE A 220 -1.11 1.20 -59.56
CA ILE A 220 -1.80 0.04 -60.11
C ILE A 220 -1.17 -1.26 -59.58
N GLU A 221 0.16 -1.38 -59.65
CA GLU A 221 0.87 -2.56 -59.13
C GLU A 221 0.61 -2.75 -57.64
N LEU A 222 0.51 -1.67 -56.86
CA LEU A 222 0.15 -1.73 -55.44
C LEU A 222 -1.24 -2.38 -55.25
N LEU A 223 -2.28 -1.89 -55.95
CA LEU A 223 -3.64 -2.41 -55.82
C LEU A 223 -3.76 -3.88 -56.28
N ILE A 224 -3.03 -4.26 -57.33
CA ILE A 224 -2.95 -5.68 -57.78
C ILE A 224 -2.28 -6.53 -56.70
N ASN A 225 -1.12 -6.11 -56.18
CA ASN A 225 -0.40 -6.87 -55.16
C ASN A 225 -1.23 -7.05 -53.88
N LEU A 226 -1.97 -6.02 -53.46
CA LEU A 226 -2.88 -6.12 -52.33
C LEU A 226 -3.98 -7.17 -52.59
N SER A 227 -4.51 -7.24 -53.80
CA SER A 227 -5.56 -8.19 -54.20
C SER A 227 -5.10 -9.66 -54.18
N LEU A 228 -3.79 -9.88 -54.30
CA LEU A 228 -3.15 -11.21 -54.31
C LEU A 228 -2.63 -11.66 -52.94
N CYS A 229 -2.62 -10.77 -51.95
CA CYS A 229 -2.17 -11.08 -50.59
C CYS A 229 -3.17 -11.98 -49.83
N GLU A 230 -2.65 -12.87 -49.00
CA GLU A 230 -3.46 -13.58 -48.00
C GLU A 230 -4.04 -12.59 -46.98
N ILE A 231 -5.17 -12.93 -46.36
CA ILE A 231 -5.86 -12.03 -45.42
C ILE A 231 -4.97 -11.60 -44.24
N SER A 232 -4.08 -12.49 -43.80
CA SER A 232 -3.11 -12.23 -42.72
C SER A 232 -2.05 -11.20 -43.11
N GLN A 233 -1.73 -11.10 -44.40
CA GLN A 233 -0.83 -10.08 -44.96
C GLN A 233 -1.52 -8.74 -45.18
N LEU A 234 -2.86 -8.76 -45.17
CA LEU A 234 -3.72 -7.59 -45.30
C LEU A 234 -4.15 -7.04 -43.93
N GLY A 235 -3.58 -7.59 -42.85
CA GLY A 235 -3.74 -7.07 -41.50
C GLY A 235 -4.88 -7.70 -40.71
N ARG A 236 -5.55 -8.74 -41.21
CA ARG A 236 -6.53 -9.49 -40.40
C ARG A 236 -5.87 -10.61 -39.62
N ASP A 237 -6.40 -10.90 -38.44
CA ASP A 237 -6.03 -12.04 -37.62
C ASP A 237 -6.84 -13.27 -38.06
N PRO A 238 -6.22 -14.28 -38.68
CA PRO A 238 -6.93 -15.47 -39.14
C PRO A 238 -7.44 -16.36 -37.98
N THR A 239 -7.03 -16.09 -36.74
CA THR A 239 -7.48 -16.81 -35.54
C THR A 239 -8.74 -16.21 -34.93
N ILE A 240 -9.28 -15.13 -35.51
CA ILE A 240 -10.56 -14.52 -35.14
C ILE A 240 -11.44 -14.50 -36.39
N GLN A 241 -12.62 -15.11 -36.32
CA GLN A 241 -13.52 -15.20 -37.46
C GLN A 241 -14.97 -14.91 -37.08
N PHE A 242 -15.67 -14.16 -37.93
CA PHE A 242 -17.11 -13.96 -37.77
C PHE A 242 -17.89 -15.10 -38.43
N LEU A 243 -18.70 -15.79 -37.64
CA LEU A 243 -19.57 -16.88 -38.08
C LEU A 243 -20.94 -16.32 -38.46
N ALA A 244 -21.12 -15.93 -39.72
CA ALA A 244 -22.34 -15.28 -40.22
C ALA A 244 -23.62 -16.12 -40.02
N ASP A 245 -23.51 -17.44 -40.08
CA ASP A 245 -24.63 -18.37 -39.87
C ASP A 245 -25.05 -18.47 -38.40
N LEU A 246 -24.16 -18.13 -37.47
CA LEU A 246 -24.42 -18.13 -36.04
C LEU A 246 -24.60 -16.73 -35.45
N ASN A 247 -24.20 -15.68 -36.20
CA ASN A 247 -24.17 -14.29 -35.75
C ASN A 247 -23.34 -14.13 -34.45
N CYS A 248 -22.12 -14.65 -34.48
CA CYS A 248 -21.14 -14.52 -33.39
C CYS A 248 -19.73 -14.63 -33.93
N TRP A 249 -18.74 -14.29 -33.11
CA TRP A 249 -17.34 -14.45 -33.42
C TRP A 249 -16.79 -15.71 -32.78
N GLN A 250 -15.90 -16.40 -33.49
CA GLN A 250 -15.04 -17.43 -32.94
C GLN A 250 -13.62 -16.86 -32.79
N ILE A 251 -12.94 -17.28 -31.73
CA ILE A 251 -11.56 -16.93 -31.44
C ILE A 251 -10.78 -18.17 -30.97
N ASP A 252 -9.62 -18.38 -31.57
CA ASP A 252 -8.71 -19.45 -31.17
C ASP A 252 -7.70 -18.91 -30.15
N CYS A 253 -7.60 -19.53 -28.98
CA CYS A 253 -6.74 -19.09 -27.88
C CYS A 253 -5.58 -20.07 -27.67
N PRO A 254 -4.31 -19.62 -27.74
CA PRO A 254 -3.14 -20.49 -27.57
C PRO A 254 -3.14 -21.24 -26.22
N ASP A 255 -2.60 -22.46 -26.21
CA ASP A 255 -2.47 -23.31 -25.02
C ASP A 255 -1.03 -23.83 -24.87
N ASP A 256 -0.15 -22.99 -24.33
CA ASP A 256 1.30 -23.25 -24.24
C ASP A 256 1.69 -24.38 -23.24
N ASP A 257 0.74 -24.98 -22.50
CA ASP A 257 1.04 -26.05 -21.52
C ASP A 257 1.22 -27.45 -22.17
N ASN A 258 0.85 -27.60 -23.44
CA ASN A 258 0.99 -28.85 -24.21
C ASN A 258 2.23 -28.85 -25.12
N ASN A 259 3.43 -28.75 -24.54
CA ASN A 259 4.69 -28.82 -25.29
C ASN A 259 5.05 -30.20 -25.88
N ASN A 260 4.18 -31.20 -25.80
CA ASN A 260 4.50 -32.60 -26.16
C ASN A 260 3.66 -33.19 -27.31
N ASP A 261 2.75 -32.45 -27.95
CA ASP A 261 1.95 -33.00 -29.04
C ASP A 261 1.97 -32.08 -30.27
N ALA A 262 2.89 -32.37 -31.19
CA ALA A 262 3.02 -31.70 -32.48
C ALA A 262 1.79 -31.89 -33.41
N SER A 263 0.74 -32.59 -32.95
CA SER A 263 -0.48 -32.88 -33.71
C SER A 263 -1.69 -31.98 -33.41
N ARG A 264 -1.63 -31.11 -32.38
CA ARG A 264 -2.71 -30.13 -32.08
C ARG A 264 -2.27 -28.69 -32.35
N ASP A 265 -2.34 -28.36 -33.63
CA ASP A 265 -1.85 -27.14 -34.28
C ASP A 265 -2.80 -25.93 -34.16
N THR A 266 -3.78 -25.96 -33.26
CA THR A 266 -4.76 -24.87 -33.05
C THR A 266 -5.14 -24.82 -31.58
N GLY A 267 -4.99 -23.65 -30.95
CA GLY A 267 -5.38 -23.43 -29.57
C GLY A 267 -6.85 -23.74 -29.27
N LYS A 268 -7.27 -23.59 -28.01
CA LYS A 268 -8.66 -23.85 -27.60
C LYS A 268 -9.61 -22.81 -28.21
N GLN A 269 -10.71 -23.27 -28.80
CA GLN A 269 -11.68 -22.42 -29.47
C GLN A 269 -12.72 -21.88 -28.49
N TYR A 270 -13.10 -20.62 -28.67
CA TYR A 270 -14.13 -19.93 -27.89
C TYR A 270 -15.00 -19.05 -28.80
N TYR A 271 -16.14 -18.63 -28.28
CA TYR A 271 -17.12 -17.82 -29.00
C TYR A 271 -17.48 -16.56 -28.21
N PHE A 272 -17.65 -15.44 -28.89
CA PHE A 272 -18.08 -14.18 -28.30
C PHE A 272 -19.05 -13.39 -29.19
N SER A 273 -19.84 -12.55 -28.53
CA SER A 273 -20.67 -11.53 -29.19
C SER A 273 -20.60 -10.18 -28.49
N THR A 274 -19.95 -10.12 -27.33
CA THR A 274 -19.93 -8.95 -26.44
C THR A 274 -18.49 -8.54 -26.20
N ILE A 275 -18.24 -7.24 -26.33
CA ILE A 275 -16.92 -6.62 -26.21
C ILE A 275 -16.95 -5.72 -24.99
N ILE A 276 -15.93 -5.86 -24.15
CA ILE A 276 -15.78 -5.07 -22.93
C ILE A 276 -14.80 -3.92 -23.16
N CYS A 277 -13.77 -4.15 -23.96
CA CYS A 277 -12.74 -3.16 -24.25
C CYS A 277 -12.41 -3.16 -25.74
N HIS A 278 -12.47 -1.98 -26.36
CA HIS A 278 -12.11 -1.75 -27.76
C HIS A 278 -10.69 -1.20 -27.88
N SER A 279 -10.06 -1.41 -29.04
CA SER A 279 -8.80 -0.74 -29.37
C SER A 279 -9.06 0.69 -29.86
N ASP A 280 -9.25 1.60 -28.91
CA ASP A 280 -9.59 3.00 -29.15
C ASP A 280 -8.37 3.88 -29.50
N ARG A 281 -7.17 3.33 -29.72
CA ARG A 281 -5.95 4.10 -30.01
C ARG A 281 -5.34 3.76 -31.36
N LEU A 282 -4.88 4.79 -32.06
CA LEU A 282 -4.14 4.61 -33.32
C LEU A 282 -2.81 3.87 -33.12
N LEU A 283 -2.08 4.18 -32.04
CA LEU A 283 -0.82 3.54 -31.65
C LEU A 283 -0.92 3.07 -30.19
N GLY A 284 -0.40 1.88 -29.88
CA GLY A 284 -0.37 1.35 -28.53
C GLY A 284 -0.25 -0.17 -28.47
N ARG A 285 -0.85 -0.75 -27.44
CA ARG A 285 -0.99 -2.21 -27.26
C ARG A 285 -2.12 -2.80 -28.09
N HIS A 286 -3.05 -1.95 -28.59
CA HIS A 286 -4.29 -2.40 -29.24
C HIS A 286 -5.00 -3.48 -28.44
N THR A 287 -5.12 -3.25 -27.12
CA THR A 287 -5.75 -4.20 -26.20
C THR A 287 -7.24 -4.28 -26.49
N ARG A 288 -7.77 -5.50 -26.58
CA ARG A 288 -9.20 -5.79 -26.71
C ARG A 288 -9.58 -6.85 -25.69
N CYS A 289 -10.81 -6.77 -25.18
CA CYS A 289 -11.33 -7.75 -24.25
C CYS A 289 -12.74 -8.20 -24.66
N TYR A 290 -12.98 -9.51 -24.64
CA TYR A 290 -14.27 -10.11 -25.04
C TYR A 290 -14.81 -11.02 -23.94
N GLN A 291 -16.13 -11.05 -23.80
CA GLN A 291 -16.82 -12.05 -22.98
C GLN A 291 -16.96 -13.34 -23.79
N LEU A 292 -16.45 -14.44 -23.25
CA LEU A 292 -16.35 -15.73 -23.93
C LEU A 292 -17.24 -16.82 -23.34
N THR A 293 -17.63 -17.73 -24.23
CA THR A 293 -18.13 -19.07 -23.90
C THR A 293 -17.35 -20.13 -24.70
N ASP A 294 -17.16 -21.32 -24.13
CA ASP A 294 -16.63 -22.49 -24.84
C ASP A 294 -17.73 -23.35 -25.49
N ILE A 295 -19.00 -22.91 -25.38
CA ILE A 295 -20.15 -23.57 -25.98
C ILE A 295 -20.44 -22.93 -27.34
N CYS A 296 -20.27 -23.71 -28.42
CA CYS A 296 -20.65 -23.28 -29.77
C CYS A 296 -22.17 -23.13 -29.89
N PRO A 297 -22.70 -21.98 -30.34
CA PRO A 297 -24.13 -21.80 -30.56
C PRO A 297 -24.65 -22.77 -31.63
N THR A 298 -25.76 -23.44 -31.36
CA THR A 298 -26.35 -24.40 -32.30
C THR A 298 -27.34 -23.76 -33.29
N LYS A 299 -27.69 -22.47 -33.10
CA LYS A 299 -28.66 -21.74 -33.91
C LYS A 299 -28.20 -20.29 -34.13
N LYS A 300 -28.63 -19.69 -35.24
CA LYS A 300 -28.39 -18.27 -35.55
C LYS A 300 -29.03 -17.37 -34.50
N ARG A 301 -28.23 -16.43 -33.99
CA ARG A 301 -28.63 -15.48 -32.96
C ARG A 301 -29.25 -14.23 -33.58
N LYS A 302 -30.19 -13.61 -32.87
CA LYS A 302 -30.76 -12.32 -33.28
C LYS A 302 -29.74 -11.20 -33.08
N ASP A 303 -29.86 -10.13 -33.86
CA ASP A 303 -29.02 -8.96 -33.68
C ASP A 303 -29.23 -8.36 -32.29
N GLY A 304 -28.14 -8.05 -31.60
CA GLY A 304 -28.16 -7.52 -30.23
C GLY A 304 -28.42 -8.56 -29.13
N GLU A 305 -28.69 -9.82 -29.47
CA GLU A 305 -28.66 -10.91 -28.49
C GLU A 305 -27.21 -11.04 -27.95
N SER A 306 -27.02 -11.41 -26.68
CA SER A 306 -25.70 -11.66 -26.05
C SER A 306 -25.49 -13.16 -25.80
N LEU A 307 -24.25 -13.64 -25.92
CA LEU A 307 -23.91 -15.01 -25.56
C LEU A 307 -23.86 -15.12 -24.03
N GLU A 308 -24.25 -16.28 -23.51
CA GLU A 308 -24.06 -16.59 -22.09
C GLU A 308 -22.57 -16.86 -21.85
N ALA A 309 -21.87 -15.81 -21.42
CA ALA A 309 -20.43 -15.85 -21.21
C ALA A 309 -20.07 -16.25 -19.78
N THR A 310 -19.02 -17.03 -19.65
CA THR A 310 -18.48 -17.52 -18.38
C THR A 310 -17.01 -17.14 -18.19
N MET A 311 -16.37 -16.57 -19.21
CA MET A 311 -14.95 -16.24 -19.24
C MET A 311 -14.72 -14.88 -19.91
N VAL A 312 -13.51 -14.33 -19.78
CA VAL A 312 -13.04 -13.14 -20.49
C VAL A 312 -11.72 -13.45 -21.17
N VAL A 313 -11.53 -13.01 -22.41
CA VAL A 313 -10.20 -13.00 -23.04
C VAL A 313 -9.64 -11.59 -23.08
N LYS A 314 -8.33 -11.49 -22.84
CA LYS A 314 -7.54 -10.31 -23.17
C LYS A 314 -6.69 -10.63 -24.40
N ASP A 315 -6.78 -9.78 -25.41
CA ASP A 315 -6.09 -9.85 -26.68
C ASP A 315 -5.27 -8.58 -26.87
N ALA A 316 -3.93 -8.67 -26.93
CA ALA A 316 -3.09 -7.48 -26.93
C ALA A 316 -1.70 -7.68 -27.54
N PHE A 317 -1.16 -6.61 -28.15
CA PHE A 317 0.24 -6.51 -28.55
C PHE A 317 1.09 -5.90 -27.43
N ALA A 318 1.39 -6.73 -26.44
CA ALA A 318 2.23 -6.37 -25.30
C ALA A 318 3.70 -6.14 -25.71
N PHE A 319 4.43 -5.37 -24.91
CA PHE A 319 5.89 -5.30 -25.09
C PHE A 319 6.50 -6.68 -24.85
N ALA A 320 7.45 -7.06 -25.68
CA ALA A 320 8.10 -8.35 -25.58
C ALA A 320 9.58 -8.24 -25.98
N LYS A 321 10.36 -9.26 -25.63
CA LYS A 321 11.65 -9.51 -26.29
C LYS A 321 11.46 -10.47 -27.46
N SER A 322 12.32 -10.33 -28.46
CA SER A 322 12.36 -11.25 -29.61
C SER A 322 12.66 -12.68 -29.17
N ASN A 323 13.56 -12.86 -28.20
CA ASN A 323 13.79 -14.15 -27.56
C ASN A 323 12.81 -14.37 -26.38
N VAL A 324 11.95 -15.39 -26.52
CA VAL A 324 10.92 -15.77 -25.52
C VAL A 324 11.54 -16.14 -24.16
N SER A 325 12.69 -16.82 -24.16
CA SER A 325 13.35 -17.26 -22.92
C SER A 325 13.90 -16.10 -22.11
N GLU A 326 14.18 -14.97 -22.76
CA GLU A 326 14.71 -13.76 -22.13
C GLU A 326 13.62 -12.73 -21.78
N ASP A 327 12.37 -13.00 -22.15
CA ASP A 327 11.21 -12.14 -21.94
C ASP A 327 10.66 -12.30 -20.51
N GLY A 328 11.29 -11.61 -19.56
CA GLY A 328 10.89 -11.63 -18.13
C GLY A 328 9.57 -10.92 -17.82
N ARG A 329 8.94 -10.24 -18.80
CA ARG A 329 7.65 -9.52 -18.65
C ARG A 329 6.52 -10.22 -19.40
N ASP A 330 6.57 -11.54 -19.40
CA ASP A 330 5.57 -12.37 -20.03
C ASP A 330 4.33 -12.49 -19.13
N GLU A 331 3.30 -11.69 -19.41
CA GLU A 331 2.05 -11.63 -18.62
C GLU A 331 1.41 -13.02 -18.47
N VAL A 332 1.39 -13.81 -19.54
CA VAL A 332 0.84 -15.18 -19.50
C VAL A 332 1.64 -16.03 -18.51
N ARG A 333 2.97 -15.97 -18.57
CA ARG A 333 3.86 -16.69 -17.64
C ARG A 333 3.69 -16.22 -16.20
N ILE A 334 3.53 -14.91 -15.99
CA ILE A 334 3.28 -14.28 -14.68
C ILE A 334 1.96 -14.79 -14.10
N LEU A 335 0.88 -14.76 -14.87
CA LEU A 335 -0.44 -15.24 -14.46
C LEU A 335 -0.44 -16.74 -14.17
N LYS A 336 0.20 -17.56 -15.02
CA LYS A 336 0.38 -19.00 -14.78
C LYS A 336 1.10 -19.25 -13.46
N ARG A 337 2.17 -18.51 -13.18
CA ARG A 337 2.92 -18.63 -11.92
C ARG A 337 2.10 -18.19 -10.70
N ILE A 338 1.33 -17.11 -10.80
CA ILE A 338 0.40 -16.68 -9.76
C ILE A 338 -0.58 -17.81 -9.46
N TRP A 339 -1.23 -18.35 -10.49
CA TRP A 339 -2.18 -19.45 -10.34
C TRP A 339 -1.54 -20.69 -9.72
N GLN A 340 -0.43 -21.18 -10.26
CA GLN A 340 0.30 -22.34 -9.74
C GLN A 340 0.69 -22.20 -8.26
N LYS A 341 1.01 -20.98 -7.80
CA LYS A 341 1.43 -20.73 -6.41
C LYS A 341 0.26 -20.51 -5.45
N LEU A 342 -0.91 -20.10 -5.95
CA LEU A 342 -2.01 -19.57 -5.14
C LEU A 342 -3.35 -20.32 -5.29
N GLU A 343 -3.55 -21.18 -6.30
CA GLU A 343 -4.80 -21.92 -6.56
C GLU A 343 -5.32 -22.72 -5.35
N GLY A 344 -4.43 -23.22 -4.49
CA GLY A 344 -4.79 -23.96 -3.28
C GLY A 344 -5.03 -23.12 -2.03
N ASP A 345 -5.04 -21.79 -2.14
CA ASP A 345 -5.19 -20.89 -1.00
C ASP A 345 -6.62 -20.91 -0.43
N LYS A 346 -6.73 -21.17 0.87
CA LYS A 346 -8.00 -21.24 1.62
C LYS A 346 -8.38 -19.92 2.31
N SER A 347 -7.59 -18.85 2.11
CA SER A 347 -7.84 -17.51 2.65
C SER A 347 -9.10 -16.85 2.09
N GLY A 348 -9.63 -17.38 0.98
CA GLY A 348 -10.77 -16.80 0.28
C GLY A 348 -10.43 -15.55 -0.51
N ILE A 349 -9.14 -15.24 -0.73
CA ILE A 349 -8.67 -14.16 -1.61
C ILE A 349 -8.89 -14.56 -3.07
N MET A 350 -9.30 -13.60 -3.91
CA MET A 350 -9.48 -13.79 -5.34
C MET A 350 -8.18 -13.51 -6.08
N TYR A 351 -7.74 -14.48 -6.88
CA TYR A 351 -6.56 -14.35 -7.75
C TYR A 351 -6.98 -14.47 -9.21
N PRO A 352 -6.28 -13.78 -10.14
CA PRO A 352 -6.57 -13.95 -11.55
C PRO A 352 -6.27 -15.39 -11.97
N LYS A 353 -7.30 -16.09 -12.43
CA LYS A 353 -7.23 -17.48 -12.87
C LYS A 353 -7.17 -17.53 -14.39
N ILE A 354 -6.00 -17.88 -14.92
CA ILE A 354 -5.79 -18.13 -16.34
C ILE A 354 -6.23 -19.55 -16.70
N VAL A 355 -7.02 -19.68 -17.76
CA VAL A 355 -7.53 -20.97 -18.28
C VAL A 355 -6.60 -21.50 -19.37
N VAL A 356 -6.32 -20.66 -20.37
CA VAL A 356 -5.35 -20.90 -21.46
C VAL A 356 -4.70 -19.57 -21.83
N GLY A 357 -3.54 -19.63 -22.48
CA GLY A 357 -2.93 -18.45 -23.03
C GLY A 357 -1.51 -18.68 -23.54
N GLY A 358 -1.07 -17.77 -24.40
CA GLY A 358 0.25 -17.81 -25.02
C GLY A 358 0.46 -16.71 -26.06
N ARG A 359 1.53 -16.85 -26.85
CA ARG A 359 1.77 -15.99 -28.01
C ARG A 359 0.92 -16.47 -29.18
N VAL A 360 0.24 -15.55 -29.86
CA VAL A 360 -0.63 -15.89 -31.00
C VAL A 360 0.24 -16.32 -32.18
N GLN A 361 -0.09 -17.47 -32.76
CA GLN A 361 0.55 -18.00 -33.94
C GLN A 361 -0.51 -18.38 -34.97
N PHE A 362 -0.17 -18.28 -36.25
CA PHE A 362 -1.05 -18.67 -37.34
C PHE A 362 -0.25 -19.24 -38.52
N LYS A 363 -0.91 -20.03 -39.36
CA LYS A 363 -0.31 -20.58 -40.57
C LYS A 363 -0.29 -19.54 -41.69
N ARG A 364 0.84 -19.47 -42.39
CA ARG A 364 1.03 -18.75 -43.64
C ARG A 364 1.74 -19.67 -44.63
N GLY A 365 0.99 -20.18 -45.60
CA GLY A 365 1.40 -21.36 -46.37
C GLY A 365 1.70 -22.55 -45.43
N ASN A 366 2.86 -23.19 -45.60
CA ASN A 366 3.28 -24.35 -44.80
C ASN A 366 4.05 -23.98 -43.51
N LYS A 367 4.12 -22.70 -43.14
CA LYS A 367 4.88 -22.23 -41.98
C LYS A 367 3.94 -21.67 -40.92
N THR A 368 4.19 -22.02 -39.66
CA THR A 368 3.60 -21.37 -38.49
C THR A 368 4.41 -20.11 -38.17
N ILE A 369 3.73 -18.98 -38.05
CA ILE A 369 4.32 -17.67 -37.81
C ILE A 369 3.77 -17.10 -36.51
N GLU A 370 4.67 -16.65 -35.64
CA GLU A 370 4.32 -15.87 -34.45
C GLU A 370 3.91 -14.45 -34.84
N ASP A 371 2.78 -13.98 -34.32
CA ASP A 371 2.30 -12.64 -34.60
C ASP A 371 3.04 -11.61 -33.74
N THR A 372 3.78 -10.72 -34.40
CA THR A 372 4.66 -9.74 -33.76
C THR A 372 4.69 -8.48 -34.59
N THR A 373 5.17 -7.37 -34.01
CA THR A 373 5.42 -6.16 -34.81
C THR A 373 6.41 -6.42 -35.95
N SER A 374 7.37 -7.33 -35.77
CA SER A 374 8.31 -7.66 -36.85
C SER A 374 7.61 -8.34 -38.01
N THR A 375 6.64 -9.22 -37.75
CA THR A 375 5.85 -9.88 -38.80
C THR A 375 4.80 -8.95 -39.42
N MET A 376 4.28 -7.96 -38.68
CA MET A 376 3.42 -6.90 -39.23
C MET A 376 4.13 -6.02 -40.27
N TYR A 377 5.37 -5.59 -39.97
CA TYR A 377 6.15 -4.75 -40.89
C TYR A 377 7.05 -5.58 -41.82
N GLU A 378 6.83 -6.88 -41.88
CA GLU A 378 7.64 -7.77 -42.70
C GLU A 378 7.48 -7.41 -44.19
N GLY A 379 8.53 -6.88 -44.80
CA GLY A 379 8.51 -6.41 -46.19
C GLY A 379 8.53 -4.88 -46.35
N VAL A 380 8.46 -4.13 -45.24
CA VAL A 380 8.74 -2.68 -45.18
C VAL A 380 10.24 -2.46 -45.03
N ASP A 381 10.82 -1.47 -45.73
CA ASP A 381 12.27 -1.26 -45.81
C ASP A 381 12.93 -0.94 -44.45
N ASN A 382 13.95 -1.70 -44.07
CA ASN A 382 14.64 -1.59 -42.78
C ASN A 382 15.34 -0.24 -42.59
N GLU A 383 15.84 0.38 -43.67
CA GLU A 383 16.60 1.64 -43.58
C GLU A 383 15.70 2.83 -43.17
N LEU A 384 14.42 2.80 -43.57
CA LEU A 384 13.41 3.74 -43.06
C LEU A 384 12.97 3.42 -41.64
N LEU A 385 12.85 2.14 -41.33
CA LEU A 385 12.47 1.69 -40.00
C LEU A 385 13.54 2.11 -38.98
N GLU A 386 14.81 2.20 -39.36
CA GLU A 386 15.95 2.68 -38.54
C GLU A 386 16.07 4.22 -38.52
N LYS A 387 16.03 4.92 -39.66
CA LYS A 387 16.20 6.40 -39.71
C LYS A 387 15.07 7.17 -38.99
N VAL A 388 13.87 6.60 -38.89
CA VAL A 388 12.73 7.20 -38.16
C VAL A 388 12.71 6.81 -36.69
N SER A 389 13.34 5.67 -36.32
CA SER A 389 13.26 5.10 -34.99
C SER A 389 14.39 5.57 -34.06
N GLY A 390 14.10 6.63 -33.32
CA GLY A 390 14.68 6.78 -31.98
C GLY A 390 14.12 5.71 -31.03
N GLY A 391 14.37 4.42 -31.33
CA GLY A 391 13.92 3.26 -30.55
C GLY A 391 12.47 2.84 -30.80
N ALA A 392 12.21 2.01 -31.82
CA ALA A 392 10.94 1.29 -31.94
C ALA A 392 11.01 0.01 -31.09
N PHE A 393 9.95 -0.28 -30.33
CA PHE A 393 9.89 -1.42 -29.42
C PHE A 393 9.33 -2.66 -30.13
N PHE A 394 9.92 -3.82 -29.86
CA PHE A 394 9.37 -5.12 -30.26
C PHE A 394 8.12 -5.43 -29.40
N ARG A 395 7.04 -5.85 -30.06
CA ARG A 395 5.81 -6.33 -29.41
C ARG A 395 5.44 -7.70 -29.98
N ALA A 396 4.93 -8.56 -29.12
CA ALA A 396 4.36 -9.85 -29.48
C ALA A 396 2.85 -9.82 -29.20
N HIS A 397 2.07 -10.43 -30.09
CA HIS A 397 0.64 -10.63 -29.88
C HIS A 397 0.45 -11.72 -28.82
N ARG A 398 -0.22 -11.38 -27.73
CA ARG A 398 -0.54 -12.30 -26.64
C ARG A 398 -2.03 -12.36 -26.44
N ARG A 399 -2.51 -13.57 -26.18
CA ARG A 399 -3.91 -13.86 -25.91
C ARG A 399 -4.02 -14.83 -24.75
N PHE A 400 -4.90 -14.54 -23.81
CA PHE A 400 -5.20 -15.45 -22.71
C PHE A 400 -6.62 -15.26 -22.19
N VAL A 401 -7.16 -16.36 -21.64
CA VAL A 401 -8.53 -16.45 -21.13
C VAL A 401 -8.50 -16.50 -19.61
N LEU A 402 -9.34 -15.68 -18.96
CA LEU A 402 -9.58 -15.63 -17.53
C LEU A 402 -10.98 -16.16 -17.21
N GLU A 403 -11.12 -16.84 -16.06
CA GLU A 403 -12.40 -17.41 -15.61
C GLU A 403 -13.33 -16.40 -14.92
N SER A 404 -12.80 -15.27 -14.44
CA SER A 404 -13.58 -14.30 -13.67
C SER A 404 -14.08 -13.15 -14.54
N ILE A 405 -15.39 -12.90 -14.48
CA ILE A 405 -16.05 -11.71 -15.04
C ILE A 405 -16.32 -10.74 -13.88
N GLY A 406 -16.03 -9.45 -14.07
CA GLY A 406 -16.28 -8.42 -13.08
C GLY A 406 -16.49 -7.04 -13.71
N GLU A 407 -16.97 -6.11 -12.88
CA GLU A 407 -17.27 -4.73 -13.26
C GLU A 407 -16.12 -3.77 -12.92
N PRO A 408 -15.97 -2.62 -13.58
CA PRO A 408 -14.94 -1.63 -13.24
C PRO A 408 -15.06 -1.08 -11.82
N LEU A 409 -13.94 -0.65 -11.20
CA LEU A 409 -13.94 -0.12 -9.82
C LEU A 409 -14.91 1.04 -9.57
N HIS A 410 -15.15 1.91 -10.56
CA HIS A 410 -16.05 3.06 -10.41
C HIS A 410 -17.53 2.67 -10.22
N THR A 411 -17.90 1.42 -10.49
CA THR A 411 -19.26 0.90 -10.32
C THR A 411 -19.66 0.70 -8.86
N VAL A 412 -18.71 0.79 -7.92
CA VAL A 412 -19.02 0.72 -6.49
C VAL A 412 -19.92 1.89 -6.08
N GLU A 413 -21.05 1.57 -5.46
CA GLU A 413 -22.04 2.58 -5.05
C GLU A 413 -21.80 3.06 -3.62
N THR A 414 -21.14 2.23 -2.81
CA THR A 414 -20.93 2.52 -1.39
C THR A 414 -19.46 2.51 -1.00
N VAL A 415 -19.13 3.32 0.01
CA VAL A 415 -17.83 3.29 0.69
C VAL A 415 -17.45 1.87 1.15
N LYS A 416 -18.44 1.12 1.64
CA LYS A 416 -18.23 -0.24 2.17
C LYS A 416 -17.76 -1.19 1.08
N GLU A 417 -18.34 -1.10 -0.11
CA GLU A 417 -17.94 -1.90 -1.27
C GLU A 417 -16.57 -1.48 -1.77
N PHE A 418 -16.33 -0.17 -1.95
CA PHE A 418 -15.02 0.34 -2.36
C PHE A 418 -13.90 -0.17 -1.46
N VAL A 419 -14.04 -0.04 -0.14
CA VAL A 419 -12.98 -0.49 0.76
C VAL A 419 -12.86 -2.01 0.79
N THR A 420 -13.97 -2.72 0.64
CA THR A 420 -13.93 -4.19 0.49
C THR A 420 -13.08 -4.59 -0.71
N VAL A 421 -13.33 -3.95 -1.86
CA VAL A 421 -12.59 -4.20 -3.10
C VAL A 421 -11.12 -3.84 -2.94
N ILE A 422 -10.79 -2.64 -2.45
CA ILE A 422 -9.39 -2.22 -2.25
C ILE A 422 -8.65 -3.14 -1.29
N CYS A 423 -9.29 -3.61 -0.21
CA CYS A 423 -8.64 -4.53 0.73
C CYS A 423 -8.41 -5.92 0.11
N ASP A 424 -9.38 -6.47 -0.63
CA ASP A 424 -9.19 -7.75 -1.33
C ASP A 424 -8.03 -7.65 -2.35
N VAL A 425 -7.95 -6.54 -3.08
CA VAL A 425 -6.87 -6.27 -4.04
C VAL A 425 -5.53 -6.13 -3.33
N MET A 426 -5.50 -5.44 -2.18
CA MET A 426 -4.31 -5.39 -1.34
C MET A 426 -3.90 -6.81 -0.92
N GLU A 427 -4.80 -7.61 -0.35
CA GLU A 427 -4.48 -8.97 0.13
C GLU A 427 -3.98 -9.86 -1.01
N CYS A 428 -4.64 -9.76 -2.18
CA CYS A 428 -4.22 -10.38 -3.42
C CYS A 428 -2.78 -9.98 -3.78
N ARG A 429 -2.52 -8.67 -3.84
CA ARG A 429 -1.21 -8.10 -4.15
C ARG A 429 -0.13 -8.56 -3.16
N HIS A 430 -0.41 -8.58 -1.86
CA HIS A 430 0.56 -9.05 -0.85
C HIS A 430 0.93 -10.51 -1.06
N ALA A 431 -0.05 -11.39 -1.27
CA ALA A 431 0.20 -12.79 -1.55
C ALA A 431 1.01 -12.97 -2.85
N ILE A 432 0.73 -12.19 -3.89
CA ILE A 432 1.51 -12.20 -5.14
C ILE A 432 2.96 -11.79 -4.89
N VAL A 433 3.21 -10.73 -4.12
CA VAL A 433 4.59 -10.29 -3.81
C VAL A 433 5.32 -11.31 -2.94
N GLU A 434 4.74 -11.74 -1.83
CA GLU A 434 5.38 -12.64 -0.87
C GLU A 434 5.64 -14.03 -1.47
N ARG A 435 4.61 -14.64 -2.08
CA ARG A 435 4.65 -16.05 -2.50
C ARG A 435 5.07 -16.23 -3.94
N CYS A 436 4.79 -15.25 -4.79
CA CYS A 436 5.12 -15.35 -6.22
C CYS A 436 6.36 -14.52 -6.59
N GLN A 437 6.77 -13.57 -5.74
CA GLN A 437 7.89 -12.66 -5.95
C GLN A 437 7.68 -11.79 -7.20
N ILE A 438 6.46 -11.26 -7.36
CA ILE A 438 6.04 -10.41 -8.49
C ILE A 438 5.56 -9.05 -7.98
N LEU A 439 6.01 -7.96 -8.60
CA LEU A 439 5.48 -6.60 -8.40
C LEU A 439 4.55 -6.23 -9.55
N HIS A 440 3.45 -5.52 -9.28
CA HIS A 440 2.45 -5.18 -10.31
C HIS A 440 2.86 -3.97 -11.16
N GLN A 441 3.39 -2.91 -10.53
CA GLN A 441 3.83 -1.63 -11.12
C GLN A 441 2.77 -0.73 -11.76
N ASP A 442 1.58 -1.23 -12.06
CA ASP A 442 0.49 -0.43 -12.63
C ASP A 442 -0.84 -0.61 -11.89
N ILE A 443 -0.85 -0.38 -10.58
CA ILE A 443 -2.09 -0.45 -9.81
C ILE A 443 -2.89 0.84 -10.04
N SER A 444 -4.06 0.69 -10.64
CA SER A 444 -4.97 1.77 -11.00
C SER A 444 -6.42 1.30 -10.88
N ASP A 445 -7.36 2.23 -10.98
CA ASP A 445 -8.79 1.95 -10.97
C ASP A 445 -9.26 1.16 -12.20
N SER A 446 -8.53 1.27 -13.31
CA SER A 446 -8.79 0.50 -14.55
C SER A 446 -8.28 -0.94 -14.47
N ASN A 447 -7.43 -1.26 -13.48
CA ASN A 447 -6.80 -2.57 -13.32
C ASN A 447 -7.36 -3.35 -12.11
N ILE A 448 -8.49 -2.88 -11.57
CA ILE A 448 -9.21 -3.49 -10.46
C ILE A 448 -10.65 -3.77 -10.89
N LEU A 449 -11.05 -5.04 -10.81
CA LEU A 449 -12.43 -5.47 -11.05
C LEU A 449 -13.18 -5.73 -9.75
N VAL A 450 -14.47 -5.44 -9.79
CA VAL A 450 -15.49 -5.68 -8.78
C VAL A 450 -16.25 -6.93 -9.20
N VAL A 451 -16.05 -8.04 -8.49
CA VAL A 451 -16.67 -9.32 -8.81
C VAL A 451 -17.73 -9.65 -7.77
N GLN A 452 -18.92 -10.04 -8.23
CA GLN A 452 -19.98 -10.58 -7.37
C GLN A 452 -19.74 -12.08 -7.18
N SER A 453 -19.50 -12.51 -5.94
CA SER A 453 -19.30 -13.92 -5.61
C SER A 453 -20.09 -14.28 -4.36
N ASN A 454 -21.00 -15.25 -4.48
CA ASN A 454 -21.87 -15.72 -3.38
C ASN A 454 -22.64 -14.59 -2.66
N GLY A 455 -23.11 -13.59 -3.41
CA GLY A 455 -23.83 -12.44 -2.86
C GLY A 455 -22.96 -11.41 -2.13
N ALA A 456 -21.63 -11.48 -2.26
CA ALA A 456 -20.69 -10.50 -1.73
C ALA A 456 -19.81 -9.90 -2.82
N VAL A 457 -19.52 -8.59 -2.67
CA VAL A 457 -18.60 -7.85 -3.53
C VAL A 457 -17.16 -8.23 -3.20
N ARG A 458 -16.36 -8.60 -4.21
CA ARG A 458 -14.94 -8.94 -4.09
C ARG A 458 -14.09 -8.09 -5.03
N GLY A 459 -12.85 -7.80 -4.64
CA GLY A 459 -11.85 -7.17 -5.50
C GLY A 459 -10.97 -8.20 -6.23
N LEU A 460 -10.71 -7.96 -7.52
CA LEU A 460 -9.80 -8.76 -8.34
C LEU A 460 -8.79 -7.85 -9.05
N LEU A 461 -7.50 -8.11 -8.83
CA LEU A 461 -6.40 -7.41 -9.50
C LEU A 461 -6.14 -8.05 -10.88
N ILE A 462 -6.07 -7.22 -11.92
CA ILE A 462 -5.86 -7.64 -13.32
C ILE A 462 -4.81 -6.75 -14.02
N ASP A 463 -4.49 -7.05 -15.29
CA ASP A 463 -3.52 -6.33 -16.14
C ASP A 463 -2.08 -6.32 -15.62
N PHE A 464 -1.40 -7.48 -15.74
CA PHE A 464 -0.02 -7.69 -15.27
C PHE A 464 1.02 -7.38 -16.35
N ASP A 465 0.68 -6.60 -17.38
CA ASP A 465 1.57 -6.26 -18.50
C ASP A 465 2.86 -5.54 -18.07
N PHE A 466 2.82 -4.78 -16.97
CA PHE A 466 3.97 -4.08 -16.40
C PHE A 466 4.64 -4.83 -15.25
N ALA A 467 4.12 -6.01 -14.90
CA ALA A 467 4.61 -6.75 -13.76
C ALA A 467 6.04 -7.28 -13.99
N ILE A 468 6.81 -7.34 -12.91
CA ILE A 468 8.19 -7.85 -12.92
C ILE A 468 8.43 -8.80 -11.76
N TYR A 469 9.44 -9.65 -11.90
CA TYR A 469 9.95 -10.45 -10.78
C TYR A 469 10.83 -9.60 -9.85
N VAL A 470 10.66 -9.76 -8.54
CA VAL A 470 11.42 -9.06 -7.49
C VAL A 470 12.93 -9.39 -7.55
N SER A 471 13.29 -10.59 -8.00
CA SER A 471 14.67 -11.10 -8.03
C SER A 471 15.45 -10.83 -9.32
N GLU A 472 14.79 -10.37 -10.39
CA GLU A 472 15.42 -10.14 -11.69
C GLU A 472 15.86 -8.67 -11.84
N ASP A 473 16.82 -8.28 -11.01
CA ASP A 473 17.53 -6.98 -11.08
C ASP A 473 18.62 -7.02 -12.17
N LYS A 474 18.29 -7.56 -13.35
CA LYS A 474 19.16 -7.52 -14.54
C LYS A 474 18.54 -6.60 -15.58
N GLU A 475 19.08 -5.38 -15.60
CA GLU A 475 18.90 -4.37 -16.63
C GLU A 475 17.47 -3.89 -16.80
N ALA A 476 17.19 -2.72 -16.19
CA ALA A 476 16.18 -1.79 -16.67
C ALA A 476 16.55 -1.24 -18.08
N GLY A 477 16.81 -2.13 -19.04
CA GLY A 477 17.10 -1.86 -20.45
C GLY A 477 15.85 -1.57 -21.26
N CYS A 478 14.81 -1.03 -20.65
CA CYS A 478 13.70 -0.39 -21.36
C CYS A 478 13.28 0.84 -20.57
N GLY A 479 13.92 1.98 -20.88
CA GLY A 479 13.76 3.27 -20.20
C GLY A 479 12.38 3.89 -20.33
N LYS A 480 11.37 3.29 -19.73
CA LYS A 480 10.01 3.84 -19.65
C LYS A 480 9.47 3.75 -18.24
N MET A 481 9.02 4.92 -17.77
CA MET A 481 8.10 5.04 -16.65
C MET A 481 6.89 4.14 -16.93
N ALA A 482 6.59 3.23 -16.01
CA ALA A 482 5.46 2.30 -16.06
C ALA A 482 4.40 2.74 -15.05
N GLY A 483 3.13 2.52 -15.38
CA GLY A 483 2.00 2.85 -14.52
C GLY A 483 1.08 3.95 -15.06
N THR A 484 -0.08 4.07 -14.43
CA THR A 484 -1.13 5.04 -14.75
C THR A 484 -0.88 6.37 -14.02
N LEU A 485 -0.64 7.46 -14.76
CA LEU A 485 -0.11 8.75 -14.26
C LEU A 485 -0.72 9.31 -12.95
N PRO A 486 -2.04 9.27 -12.67
CA PRO A 486 -2.55 9.69 -11.36
C PRO A 486 -2.09 8.79 -10.20
N PHE A 487 -1.93 7.50 -10.45
CA PHE A 487 -1.67 6.48 -9.43
C PHE A 487 -0.21 5.99 -9.43
N MET A 488 0.64 6.46 -10.34
CA MET A 488 2.07 6.13 -10.32
C MET A 488 2.74 6.59 -9.02
N SER A 489 3.57 5.72 -8.44
CA SER A 489 4.44 6.02 -7.30
C SER A 489 5.36 7.22 -7.60
N PHE A 490 5.78 7.96 -6.58
CA PHE A 490 6.66 9.12 -6.78
C PHE A 490 7.96 8.71 -7.49
N ASN A 491 8.57 7.60 -7.04
CA ASN A 491 9.77 7.03 -7.66
C ASN A 491 9.55 6.65 -9.13
N SER A 492 8.32 6.28 -9.53
CA SER A 492 7.98 5.93 -10.91
C SER A 492 7.87 7.12 -11.84
N ILE A 493 7.56 8.30 -11.30
CA ILE A 493 7.41 9.54 -12.07
C ILE A 493 8.75 10.26 -12.24
N ILE A 494 9.63 10.24 -11.24
CA ILE A 494 10.86 11.05 -11.26
C ILE A 494 11.99 10.44 -12.09
N SER A 495 12.04 9.11 -12.25
CA SER A 495 13.13 8.45 -12.98
C SER A 495 12.79 7.01 -13.39
N SER A 496 13.27 6.63 -14.57
CA SER A 496 13.19 5.25 -15.08
C SER A 496 14.23 4.30 -14.47
N ASN A 497 15.27 4.83 -13.81
CA ASN A 497 16.44 4.05 -13.35
C ASN A 497 16.44 3.82 -11.83
N VAL A 498 15.31 4.03 -11.16
CA VAL A 498 15.16 3.79 -9.71
C VAL A 498 14.70 2.35 -9.50
N LYS A 499 15.30 1.68 -8.52
CA LYS A 499 14.92 0.33 -8.12
C LYS A 499 13.45 0.30 -7.69
N ARG A 500 12.66 -0.57 -8.33
CA ARG A 500 11.26 -0.78 -7.98
C ARG A 500 11.17 -1.69 -6.78
N THR A 501 10.30 -1.34 -5.85
CA THR A 501 10.09 -2.07 -4.62
C THR A 501 8.61 -2.29 -4.39
N SER A 502 8.30 -3.11 -3.40
CA SER A 502 6.93 -3.32 -3.02
C SER A 502 6.24 -2.05 -2.49
N LEU A 503 6.98 -1.03 -2.06
CA LEU A 503 6.41 0.26 -1.64
C LEU A 503 5.73 0.99 -2.80
N ASP A 504 6.23 0.84 -4.03
CA ASP A 504 5.67 1.54 -5.20
C ASP A 504 4.19 1.18 -5.43
N ASP A 505 3.85 -0.12 -5.37
CA ASP A 505 2.46 -0.59 -5.47
C ASP A 505 1.59 -0.05 -4.30
N CYS A 506 2.17 0.09 -3.10
CA CYS A 506 1.43 0.60 -1.95
C CYS A 506 1.20 2.11 -2.01
N GLU A 507 2.13 2.88 -2.58
CA GLU A 507 1.91 4.28 -2.89
C GLU A 507 0.74 4.45 -3.88
N SER A 508 0.67 3.61 -4.92
CA SER A 508 -0.44 3.61 -5.88
C SER A 508 -1.80 3.38 -5.21
N MET A 509 -1.86 2.46 -4.23
CA MET A 509 -3.07 2.21 -3.45
C MET A 509 -3.48 3.41 -2.59
N LEU A 510 -2.53 4.10 -1.94
CA LEU A 510 -2.82 5.32 -1.19
C LEU A 510 -3.41 6.39 -2.11
N PHE A 511 -2.91 6.51 -3.34
CA PHE A 511 -3.41 7.49 -4.31
C PHE A 511 -4.83 7.16 -4.76
N LEU A 512 -5.15 5.88 -5.01
CA LEU A 512 -6.52 5.43 -5.31
C LEU A 512 -7.49 5.76 -4.18
N LEU A 513 -7.09 5.49 -2.93
CA LEU A 513 -7.87 5.82 -1.74
C LEU A 513 -8.16 7.32 -1.70
N CYS A 514 -7.13 8.17 -1.77
CA CYS A 514 -7.27 9.63 -1.68
C CYS A 514 -8.11 10.21 -2.83
N TRP A 515 -8.04 9.61 -4.02
CA TRP A 515 -8.82 10.04 -5.18
C TRP A 515 -10.31 9.83 -4.95
N TYR A 516 -10.75 8.59 -4.76
CA TYR A 516 -12.16 8.24 -4.62
C TYR A 516 -12.80 8.83 -3.35
N THR A 517 -12.04 9.04 -2.27
CA THR A 517 -12.54 9.73 -1.07
C THR A 517 -12.72 11.24 -1.27
N THR A 518 -12.11 11.82 -2.30
CA THR A 518 -12.21 13.24 -2.62
C THR A 518 -13.29 13.54 -3.67
N ILE A 519 -13.53 12.62 -4.60
CA ILE A 519 -14.49 12.77 -5.69
C ILE A 519 -15.84 12.06 -5.45
N GLY A 520 -15.92 11.08 -4.54
CA GLY A 520 -17.14 10.33 -4.25
C GLY A 520 -17.25 9.00 -5.02
N PHE A 521 -18.38 8.30 -4.84
CA PHE A 521 -18.65 6.95 -5.37
C PHE A 521 -19.93 6.94 -6.21
N GLY A 522 -20.12 5.91 -7.05
CA GLY A 522 -21.31 5.73 -7.90
C GLY A 522 -21.36 6.62 -9.15
N SER A 523 -22.53 6.65 -9.80
CA SER A 523 -22.78 7.38 -11.06
C SER A 523 -22.58 8.90 -11.00
N ASP A 524 -22.57 9.47 -9.80
CA ASP A 524 -22.25 10.89 -9.57
C ASP A 524 -20.75 11.18 -9.66
N GLY A 525 -19.90 10.14 -9.70
CA GLY A 525 -18.43 10.25 -9.71
C GLY A 525 -17.87 11.06 -10.87
N GLU A 526 -18.39 10.88 -12.09
CA GLU A 526 -17.95 11.65 -13.27
C GLU A 526 -18.35 13.13 -13.17
N GLN A 527 -19.56 13.42 -12.67
CA GLN A 527 -20.02 14.80 -12.45
C GLN A 527 -19.29 15.48 -11.29
N ASN A 528 -18.91 14.72 -10.26
CA ASN A 528 -18.17 15.21 -9.11
C ASN A 528 -16.67 15.36 -9.40
N GLU A 529 -16.13 14.57 -10.34
CA GLU A 529 -14.78 14.75 -10.88
C GLU A 529 -14.66 16.12 -11.58
N ALA A 530 -15.60 16.44 -12.47
CA ALA A 530 -15.66 17.76 -13.12
C ALA A 530 -15.83 18.91 -12.11
N LYS A 531 -16.54 18.68 -11.00
CA LYS A 531 -16.66 19.64 -9.88
C LYS A 531 -15.37 19.76 -9.06
N ALA A 532 -14.61 18.68 -8.86
CA ALA A 532 -13.35 18.69 -8.11
C ALA A 532 -12.26 19.47 -8.87
N VAL A 533 -12.18 19.27 -10.19
CA VAL A 533 -11.30 20.03 -11.09
C VAL A 533 -11.71 21.51 -11.13
N SER A 534 -13.00 21.82 -11.27
CA SER A 534 -13.48 23.21 -11.30
C SER A 534 -13.31 23.96 -9.96
N LYS A 535 -13.38 23.25 -8.82
CA LYS A 535 -13.11 23.81 -7.48
C LYS A 535 -11.62 23.88 -7.13
N ARG A 536 -10.71 23.46 -8.03
CA ARG A 536 -9.25 23.45 -7.84
C ARG A 536 -8.78 22.70 -6.58
N LYS A 537 -9.42 21.57 -6.25
CA LYS A 537 -8.95 20.70 -5.16
C LYS A 537 -7.49 20.28 -5.35
N ALA A 538 -6.72 20.15 -4.28
CA ALA A 538 -5.29 19.87 -4.34
C ALA A 538 -4.99 18.50 -4.99
N ILE A 539 -5.85 17.51 -4.77
CA ILE A 539 -5.71 16.16 -5.34
C ILE A 539 -5.76 16.16 -6.89
N ALA A 540 -6.46 17.12 -7.52
CA ALA A 540 -6.56 17.20 -8.98
C ALA A 540 -5.18 17.40 -9.64
N ARG A 541 -4.23 18.04 -8.93
CA ARG A 541 -2.85 18.24 -9.40
C ARG A 541 -2.02 16.96 -9.46
N TRP A 542 -2.53 15.85 -8.92
CA TRP A 542 -1.90 14.53 -9.09
C TRP A 542 -2.28 13.88 -10.42
N ARG A 543 -3.31 14.38 -11.10
CA ARG A 543 -3.81 13.89 -12.39
C ARG A 543 -3.57 14.88 -13.54
N ASP A 544 -3.73 16.17 -13.27
CA ASP A 544 -3.66 17.24 -14.27
C ASP A 544 -2.27 17.87 -14.37
N GLY A 545 -1.69 17.85 -15.58
CA GLY A 545 -0.41 18.49 -15.88
C GLY A 545 0.58 17.52 -16.53
N ASP A 546 1.76 18.04 -16.87
CA ASP A 546 2.87 17.21 -17.30
C ASP A 546 3.47 16.42 -16.10
N MET A 547 4.25 15.38 -16.39
CA MET A 547 4.85 14.50 -15.37
C MET A 547 5.66 15.27 -14.30
N VAL A 548 6.36 16.35 -14.68
CA VAL A 548 7.15 17.14 -13.74
C VAL A 548 6.24 17.91 -12.79
N SER A 549 5.14 18.45 -13.32
CA SER A 549 4.12 19.15 -12.52
C SER A 549 3.46 18.20 -11.52
N ILE A 550 3.08 16.99 -11.96
CA ILE A 550 2.51 15.95 -11.09
C ILE A 550 3.52 15.54 -10.00
N ALA A 551 4.78 15.28 -10.36
CA ALA A 551 5.82 14.92 -9.39
C ALA A 551 6.03 16.00 -8.33
N LYS A 552 6.07 17.28 -8.74
CA LYS A 552 6.20 18.41 -7.81
C LYS A 552 5.01 18.53 -6.87
N ALA A 553 3.79 18.34 -7.37
CA ALA A 553 2.59 18.37 -6.55
C ALA A 553 2.58 17.24 -5.53
N LYS A 554 2.91 16.00 -5.94
CA LYS A 554 3.06 14.86 -5.03
C LYS A 554 4.15 15.13 -3.99
N LEU A 555 5.32 15.59 -4.39
CA LEU A 555 6.41 15.93 -3.46
C LEU A 555 5.96 16.97 -2.43
N LEU A 556 5.30 18.05 -2.86
CA LEU A 556 4.84 19.10 -1.95
C LEU A 556 3.83 18.57 -0.92
N HIS A 557 2.80 17.89 -1.39
CA HIS A 557 1.73 17.38 -0.52
C HIS A 557 2.22 16.25 0.38
N LEU A 558 3.18 15.43 -0.07
CA LEU A 558 3.71 14.29 0.68
C LEU A 558 4.98 14.61 1.49
N ARG A 559 5.49 15.85 1.47
CA ARG A 559 6.76 16.19 2.15
C ARG A 559 6.63 16.16 3.68
N TYR A 560 5.49 16.60 4.19
CA TYR A 560 5.20 16.69 5.62
C TYR A 560 3.78 16.24 5.88
N LEU A 561 3.57 15.54 6.99
CA LEU A 561 2.24 15.08 7.42
C LEU A 561 1.23 16.23 7.47
N GLY A 562 1.64 17.41 7.95
CA GLY A 562 0.76 18.59 8.02
C GLY A 562 0.27 19.06 6.64
N ASN A 563 1.10 19.05 5.60
CA ASN A 563 0.69 19.39 4.23
C ASN A 563 -0.28 18.34 3.68
N PHE A 564 0.00 17.06 3.92
CA PHE A 564 -0.88 15.98 3.50
C PHE A 564 -2.26 16.06 4.17
N GLU A 565 -2.29 16.32 5.49
CA GLU A 565 -3.54 16.46 6.24
C GLU A 565 -4.34 17.70 5.82
N LEU A 566 -3.68 18.84 5.60
CA LEU A 566 -4.35 20.09 5.21
C LEU A 566 -4.82 20.08 3.76
N ASP A 567 -3.92 19.75 2.82
CA ASP A 567 -4.18 19.95 1.39
C ASP A 567 -4.89 18.74 0.77
N ILE A 568 -4.59 17.51 1.20
CA ILE A 568 -5.20 16.29 0.64
C ILE A 568 -6.40 15.84 1.46
N VAL A 569 -6.20 15.58 2.75
CA VAL A 569 -7.27 15.06 3.61
C VAL A 569 -8.33 16.12 3.87
N GLY A 570 -7.96 17.41 3.93
CA GLY A 570 -8.88 18.53 4.05
C GLY A 570 -9.93 18.61 2.93
N ASP A 571 -9.60 18.08 1.76
CA ASP A 571 -10.43 18.09 0.54
C ASP A 571 -11.40 16.89 0.42
N PHE A 572 -11.31 15.92 1.33
CA PHE A 572 -12.17 14.73 1.32
C PHE A 572 -13.64 15.12 1.36
N ASP A 573 -14.46 14.42 0.56
CA ASP A 573 -15.88 14.76 0.45
C ASP A 573 -16.61 14.46 1.76
N ARG A 574 -16.94 15.53 2.50
CA ARG A 574 -17.60 15.43 3.81
C ARG A 574 -19.02 14.89 3.71
N ALA A 575 -19.63 14.90 2.53
CA ALA A 575 -20.94 14.30 2.29
C ALA A 575 -20.89 12.76 2.26
N ALA A 576 -19.72 12.17 1.97
CA ALA A 576 -19.55 10.73 2.09
C ALA A 576 -19.73 10.30 3.55
N LYS A 577 -20.68 9.40 3.82
CA LYS A 577 -21.11 8.95 5.16
C LYS A 577 -19.96 8.45 6.08
N ASN A 578 -18.78 8.19 5.52
CA ASN A 578 -17.59 7.69 6.23
C ASN A 578 -16.31 8.53 6.00
N SER A 579 -16.42 9.76 5.47
CA SER A 579 -15.29 10.66 5.19
C SER A 579 -14.35 10.86 6.39
N LYS A 580 -14.89 10.88 7.61
CA LYS A 580 -14.11 10.95 8.86
C LYS A 580 -13.18 9.75 9.07
N GLN A 581 -13.59 8.55 8.65
CA GLN A 581 -12.76 7.34 8.81
C GLN A 581 -11.61 7.34 7.80
N PHE A 582 -11.85 7.82 6.58
CA PHE A 582 -10.80 8.02 5.59
C PHE A 582 -9.84 9.14 5.98
N ALA A 583 -10.35 10.22 6.57
CA ALA A 583 -9.52 11.31 7.08
C ALA A 583 -8.61 10.90 8.26
N GLN A 584 -8.86 9.73 8.88
CA GLN A 584 -7.97 9.10 9.85
C GLN A 584 -7.04 8.08 9.17
N LEU A 585 -7.57 7.28 8.24
CA LEU A 585 -6.85 6.22 7.53
C LEU A 585 -5.75 6.74 6.61
N ALA A 586 -6.02 7.80 5.83
CA ALA A 586 -5.07 8.32 4.85
C ALA A 586 -3.78 8.85 5.52
N PRO A 587 -3.84 9.65 6.61
CA PRO A 587 -2.64 10.05 7.37
C PRO A 587 -1.84 8.88 7.94
N ASP A 588 -2.51 7.83 8.39
CA ASP A 588 -1.84 6.66 8.97
C ASP A 588 -1.13 5.82 7.90
N LEU A 589 -1.76 5.63 6.74
CA LEU A 589 -1.12 5.03 5.56
C LEU A 589 0.04 5.90 5.05
N TYR A 590 -0.10 7.23 5.08
CA TYR A 590 0.99 8.15 4.75
C TYR A 590 2.19 7.99 5.70
N LYS A 591 1.97 7.94 7.02
CA LYS A 591 3.05 7.73 8.00
C LYS A 591 3.74 6.38 7.79
N ALA A 592 2.95 5.34 7.53
CA ALA A 592 3.43 3.99 7.26
C ALA A 592 4.32 3.93 6.02
N LEU A 593 3.98 4.69 4.97
CA LEU A 593 4.70 4.68 3.70
C LEU A 593 5.91 5.61 3.67
N PHE A 594 5.83 6.80 4.29
CA PHE A 594 6.80 7.89 4.06
C PHE A 594 7.59 8.35 5.29
N VAL A 595 7.14 8.05 6.52
CA VAL A 595 7.80 8.54 7.75
C VAL A 595 8.64 7.45 8.42
N ILE A 596 8.19 6.19 8.34
CA ILE A 596 8.89 5.04 8.89
C ILE A 596 9.78 4.43 7.79
N ASN A 597 10.98 4.97 7.59
CA ASN A 597 11.85 4.47 6.52
C ASN A 597 12.35 3.04 6.81
N ASN A 598 11.95 2.09 5.95
CA ASN A 598 12.45 0.71 5.77
C ASN A 598 12.20 -0.33 6.88
N LEU A 599 10.97 -0.47 7.38
CA LEU A 599 10.45 -1.77 7.84
C LEU A 599 8.96 -1.94 7.50
N ALA A 600 8.78 -2.42 6.27
CA ALA A 600 7.73 -3.33 5.81
C ALA A 600 6.28 -2.83 5.66
N LEU A 601 5.80 -3.00 4.43
CA LEU A 601 4.40 -3.04 3.96
C LEU A 601 3.40 -3.77 4.86
N ALA A 602 3.85 -4.59 5.81
CA ALA A 602 3.01 -5.24 6.81
C ALA A 602 2.15 -4.23 7.60
N LEU A 603 2.64 -3.00 7.82
CA LEU A 603 1.89 -1.94 8.50
C LEU A 603 0.69 -1.44 7.66
N VAL A 604 0.88 -1.30 6.34
CA VAL A 604 -0.16 -0.88 5.37
C VAL A 604 -1.28 -1.92 5.31
N PHE A 605 -0.93 -3.21 5.39
CA PHE A 605 -1.88 -4.33 5.50
C PHE A 605 -2.64 -4.34 6.82
N SER A 606 -1.93 -4.19 7.94
CA SER A 606 -2.52 -4.17 9.28
C SER A 606 -3.62 -3.10 9.39
N VAL A 607 -3.34 -1.90 8.86
CA VAL A 607 -4.26 -0.75 8.90
C VAL A 607 -5.49 -0.96 7.98
N ALA A 608 -5.32 -1.53 6.78
CA ALA A 608 -6.43 -1.86 5.86
C ALA A 608 -7.30 -3.03 6.36
N SER A 609 -6.69 -4.11 6.86
CA SER A 609 -7.41 -5.26 7.44
C SER A 609 -8.14 -4.88 8.75
N GLY A 610 -7.59 -3.96 9.54
CA GLY A 610 -8.24 -3.39 10.73
C GLY A 610 -9.48 -2.54 10.41
N PHE A 611 -9.52 -1.91 9.22
CA PHE A 611 -10.71 -1.24 8.71
C PHE A 611 -11.75 -2.26 8.20
N MET A 612 -11.33 -3.33 7.51
CA MET A 612 -12.21 -4.39 7.01
C MET A 612 -12.99 -5.12 8.12
N MET A 613 -12.35 -5.38 9.27
CA MET A 613 -13.00 -6.01 10.43
C MET A 613 -14.13 -5.16 11.03
N ARG A 614 -14.11 -3.84 10.84
CA ARG A 614 -15.20 -2.94 11.27
C ARG A 614 -16.36 -2.86 10.27
N VAL A 615 -16.16 -3.29 9.01
CA VAL A 615 -17.10 -3.03 7.90
C VAL A 615 -17.87 -4.28 7.43
N LYS A 616 -17.32 -5.51 7.53
CA LYS A 616 -17.93 -6.72 6.94
C LYS A 616 -18.93 -7.52 7.78
N GLY A 617 -19.11 -7.28 9.08
CA GLY A 617 -20.22 -7.83 9.87
C GLY A 617 -20.67 -9.27 9.55
N TYR A 618 -19.83 -10.29 9.79
CA TYR A 618 -20.20 -11.71 9.89
C TYR A 618 -19.13 -12.49 10.67
N PRO A 619 -19.46 -13.68 11.19
CA PRO A 619 -19.73 -13.97 12.59
C PRO A 619 -18.47 -14.14 13.47
N GLN A 620 -18.66 -13.80 14.73
CA GLN A 620 -17.75 -14.04 15.84
C GLN A 620 -17.29 -15.50 15.88
N HIS A 621 -15.99 -15.81 15.74
CA HIS A 621 -15.36 -16.94 16.44
C HIS A 621 -13.82 -16.83 16.49
N ALA A 622 -13.34 -15.91 17.31
CA ALA A 622 -12.39 -16.19 18.38
C ALA A 622 -12.78 -15.22 19.48
N THR A 623 -13.30 -15.75 20.60
CA THR A 623 -13.96 -15.03 21.69
C THR A 623 -13.48 -13.60 21.84
N SER A 624 -14.24 -12.67 21.26
CA SER A 624 -14.07 -11.25 21.52
C SER A 624 -14.28 -11.02 23.00
N VAL A 625 -13.52 -10.08 23.55
CA VAL A 625 -13.74 -9.55 24.90
C VAL A 625 -15.10 -8.81 24.99
N ASP A 626 -15.83 -8.70 23.88
CA ASP A 626 -17.15 -8.08 23.75
C ASP A 626 -18.29 -9.10 23.63
N SER A 627 -18.26 -10.14 24.47
CA SER A 627 -19.50 -10.78 24.94
C SER A 627 -20.07 -9.92 26.08
N PRO A 628 -21.39 -9.67 26.15
CA PRO A 628 -22.02 -8.97 27.28
C PRO A 628 -21.66 -9.53 28.66
N SER A 629 -21.16 -10.77 28.74
CA SER A 629 -20.69 -11.43 29.97
C SER A 629 -19.31 -10.99 30.49
N ASN A 630 -18.53 -10.24 29.70
CA ASN A 630 -17.12 -9.89 30.01
C ASN A 630 -16.91 -8.41 30.38
N VAL A 631 -17.98 -7.62 30.43
CA VAL A 631 -17.95 -6.20 30.82
C VAL A 631 -18.46 -6.01 32.24
N VAL A 632 -17.72 -5.25 33.04
CA VAL A 632 -18.03 -5.01 34.45
C VAL A 632 -18.26 -3.54 34.68
N ARG A 633 -19.43 -3.19 35.18
CA ARG A 633 -19.85 -1.81 35.48
C ARG A 633 -20.24 -1.68 36.93
N MET A 634 -20.17 -0.47 37.50
CA MET A 634 -20.59 -0.20 38.88
C MET A 634 -21.37 1.12 38.94
N LYS A 635 -22.55 1.12 39.55
CA LYS A 635 -23.43 2.31 39.61
C LYS A 635 -22.75 3.53 40.24
N SER A 636 -21.90 3.30 41.23
CA SER A 636 -21.13 4.35 41.93
C SER A 636 -19.92 4.87 41.17
N LEU A 637 -19.54 4.24 40.06
CA LEU A 637 -18.49 4.69 39.16
C LEU A 637 -19.11 4.88 37.78
N PRO A 638 -20.04 5.85 37.63
CA PRO A 638 -20.66 6.12 36.35
C PRO A 638 -19.57 6.47 35.33
N GLY A 639 -19.79 6.04 34.09
CA GLY A 639 -18.83 6.25 33.01
C GLY A 639 -17.55 5.41 33.11
N HIS A 640 -17.46 4.41 34.00
CA HIS A 640 -16.34 3.47 34.02
C HIS A 640 -16.81 2.04 33.76
N GLN A 641 -16.08 1.31 32.93
CA GLN A 641 -16.30 -0.12 32.71
C GLN A 641 -14.99 -0.88 32.55
N LEU A 642 -14.97 -2.14 32.97
CA LEU A 642 -13.81 -3.02 32.82
C LEU A 642 -14.14 -4.15 31.85
N ARG A 643 -13.35 -4.27 30.80
CA ARG A 643 -13.40 -5.36 29.80
C ARG A 643 -12.28 -6.35 30.09
N ILE A 644 -12.58 -7.65 30.09
CA ILE A 644 -11.61 -8.68 30.50
C ILE A 644 -11.61 -9.87 29.56
N GLY A 645 -10.42 -10.23 29.09
CA GLY A 645 -10.11 -11.42 28.31
C GLY A 645 -9.10 -12.33 29.02
N THR A 646 -8.84 -13.47 28.39
CA THR A 646 -7.87 -14.48 28.83
C THR A 646 -6.77 -14.63 27.79
N PRO A 647 -5.60 -13.98 27.98
CA PRO A 647 -4.54 -13.99 26.98
C PRO A 647 -3.86 -15.37 26.91
N ARG A 648 -3.05 -15.60 25.88
CA ARG A 648 -2.25 -16.84 25.68
C ARG A 648 -0.78 -16.61 25.36
N LEU A 649 -0.26 -15.40 25.58
CA LEU A 649 1.12 -15.03 25.21
C LEU A 649 2.19 -15.74 26.06
N CYS A 650 1.99 -15.82 27.37
CA CYS A 650 2.89 -16.49 28.30
C CYS A 650 2.49 -17.97 28.43
N LYS A 651 3.38 -18.90 28.07
CA LYS A 651 3.14 -20.34 28.27
C LYS A 651 3.39 -20.76 29.72
N THR A 652 2.55 -20.27 30.63
CA THR A 652 2.62 -20.58 32.06
C THR A 652 1.44 -21.45 32.50
N LYS A 653 1.60 -22.16 33.63
CA LYS A 653 0.53 -22.99 34.25
C LYS A 653 -0.48 -22.17 35.04
N VAL A 654 -0.18 -20.90 35.34
CA VAL A 654 -1.08 -20.03 36.13
C VAL A 654 -2.10 -19.33 35.23
N LYS A 655 -3.26 -19.01 35.79
CA LYS A 655 -4.27 -18.22 35.10
C LYS A 655 -3.73 -16.82 34.80
N GLN A 656 -3.96 -16.36 33.58
CA GLN A 656 -3.67 -15.00 33.14
C GLN A 656 -4.93 -14.31 32.63
N LEU A 657 -5.01 -13.01 32.82
CA LEU A 657 -6.10 -12.14 32.39
C LEU A 657 -5.51 -10.88 31.79
N SER A 658 -6.18 -10.30 30.80
CA SER A 658 -5.80 -8.99 30.26
C SER A 658 -7.05 -8.25 29.82
N GLY A 659 -6.96 -6.94 29.63
CA GLY A 659 -8.10 -6.17 29.18
C GLY A 659 -7.93 -4.70 29.46
N TYR A 660 -9.06 -3.99 29.56
CA TYR A 660 -9.09 -2.53 29.61
C TYR A 660 -10.05 -2.01 30.67
N LEU A 661 -9.64 -0.97 31.40
CA LEU A 661 -10.58 -0.01 31.98
C LEU A 661 -10.92 1.03 30.91
N ASP A 662 -12.19 1.16 30.54
CA ASP A 662 -12.69 2.24 29.68
C ASP A 662 -13.40 3.30 30.52
N THR A 663 -13.17 4.58 30.21
CA THR A 663 -13.86 5.72 30.81
C THR A 663 -14.73 6.49 29.80
N ALA A 664 -15.73 7.23 30.28
CA ALA A 664 -16.62 8.05 29.44
C ALA A 664 -15.91 9.23 28.77
N SER A 665 -14.73 9.60 29.27
CA SER A 665 -13.88 10.65 28.70
C SER A 665 -12.87 10.10 27.69
N ASP A 666 -13.18 8.96 27.06
CA ASP A 666 -12.32 8.30 26.06
C ASP A 666 -10.92 7.98 26.62
N LYS A 667 -10.80 7.40 27.81
CA LYS A 667 -9.51 6.87 28.32
C LYS A 667 -9.61 5.36 28.47
N HIS A 668 -8.60 4.64 28.00
CA HIS A 668 -8.58 3.19 27.96
C HIS A 668 -7.26 2.67 28.55
N PHE A 669 -7.30 2.11 29.76
CA PHE A 669 -6.10 1.62 30.48
C PHE A 669 -5.98 0.11 30.36
N PHE A 670 -4.96 -0.36 29.65
CA PHE A 670 -4.64 -1.77 29.52
C PHE A 670 -4.05 -2.34 30.82
N PHE A 671 -4.44 -3.56 31.15
CA PHE A 671 -3.81 -4.33 32.22
C PHE A 671 -3.49 -5.76 31.77
N TRP A 672 -2.47 -6.35 32.39
CA TRP A 672 -2.12 -7.76 32.26
C TRP A 672 -1.87 -8.37 33.63
N PHE A 673 -2.67 -9.36 34.00
CA PHE A 673 -2.71 -9.99 35.30
C PHE A 673 -2.28 -11.46 35.23
N PHE A 674 -1.61 -11.92 36.28
CA PHE A 674 -1.22 -13.32 36.49
C PHE A 674 -1.52 -13.77 37.91
N GLU A 675 -2.03 -14.99 38.05
CA GLU A 675 -2.16 -15.60 39.36
C GLU A 675 -0.82 -15.98 40.01
N ALA A 676 -0.81 -16.08 41.34
CA ALA A 676 0.32 -16.62 42.07
C ALA A 676 0.59 -18.09 41.68
N ARG A 677 1.87 -18.44 41.48
CA ARG A 677 2.33 -19.82 41.28
C ARG A 677 2.07 -20.65 42.54
N LYS A 678 2.33 -20.09 43.72
CA LYS A 678 2.03 -20.69 45.04
C LYS A 678 0.96 -19.87 45.75
N ARG A 679 -0.26 -20.41 45.81
CA ARG A 679 -1.40 -19.77 46.47
C ARG A 679 -1.41 -20.09 47.96
N SER A 680 -1.53 -19.06 48.80
CA SER A 680 -1.80 -19.19 50.24
C SER A 680 -3.32 -19.17 50.52
N GLY A 681 -4.09 -19.89 49.71
CA GLY A 681 -5.56 -19.87 49.74
C GLY A 681 -6.14 -18.48 49.43
N CYS A 682 -7.18 -18.08 50.17
CA CYS A 682 -7.86 -16.79 50.00
C CYS A 682 -7.05 -15.58 50.50
N LYS A 683 -5.91 -15.78 51.18
CA LYS A 683 -5.05 -14.71 51.69
C LYS A 683 -3.89 -14.34 50.76
N THR A 684 -3.84 -14.93 49.56
CA THR A 684 -2.79 -14.65 48.58
C THR A 684 -2.82 -13.16 48.22
N PRO A 685 -1.71 -12.42 48.37
CA PRO A 685 -1.68 -10.97 48.13
C PRO A 685 -1.81 -10.63 46.64
N LEU A 686 -2.29 -9.41 46.34
CA LEU A 686 -2.24 -8.81 45.00
C LEU A 686 -1.17 -7.71 44.98
N ALA A 687 -0.18 -7.87 44.11
CA ALA A 687 0.82 -6.86 43.79
C ALA A 687 0.46 -6.18 42.47
N VAL A 688 0.31 -4.86 42.50
CA VAL A 688 0.27 -4.03 41.30
C VAL A 688 1.71 -3.66 40.93
N TRP A 689 2.06 -3.69 39.65
CA TRP A 689 3.33 -3.19 39.14
C TRP A 689 3.11 -2.05 38.14
N LEU A 690 3.87 -0.97 38.31
CA LEU A 690 3.91 0.19 37.43
C LEU A 690 5.34 0.54 37.05
N ASN A 691 5.67 0.54 35.75
CA ASN A 691 6.86 1.22 35.26
C ASN A 691 6.66 2.75 35.26
N GLY A 692 7.76 3.49 35.09
CA GLY A 692 7.80 4.96 35.17
C GLY A 692 7.75 5.68 33.81
N GLY A 693 8.84 6.38 33.48
CA GLY A 693 8.95 7.26 32.31
C GLY A 693 9.09 8.74 32.70
N PRO A 694 7.99 9.53 32.79
CA PRO A 694 6.60 9.14 32.69
C PRO A 694 6.21 8.68 31.29
N GLY A 695 5.33 7.69 31.21
CA GLY A 695 4.79 7.21 29.95
C GLY A 695 5.37 5.89 29.44
N CYS A 696 6.11 5.13 30.27
CA CYS A 696 6.65 3.83 29.90
C CYS A 696 5.71 2.67 30.28
N SER A 697 5.65 1.66 29.41
CA SER A 697 4.73 0.53 29.55
C SER A 697 5.12 -0.42 30.66
N SER A 698 4.12 -0.89 31.41
CA SER A 698 4.27 -1.98 32.39
C SER A 698 4.25 -3.37 31.74
N ALA A 699 3.74 -3.48 30.51
CA ALA A 699 3.87 -4.71 29.72
C ALA A 699 5.34 -4.98 29.31
N LEU A 700 6.15 -3.92 29.16
CA LEU A 700 7.59 -4.04 28.99
C LEU A 700 8.23 -4.69 30.23
N GLY A 701 8.02 -4.13 31.42
CA GLY A 701 8.55 -4.68 32.67
C GLY A 701 8.07 -6.11 32.97
N ALA A 702 6.86 -6.46 32.52
CA ALA A 702 6.38 -7.84 32.58
C ALA A 702 7.27 -8.81 31.81
N LEU A 703 7.81 -8.43 30.64
CA LEU A 703 8.64 -9.30 29.80
C LEU A 703 10.15 -9.12 30.01
N THR A 704 10.59 -7.99 30.57
CA THR A 704 12.03 -7.68 30.69
C THR A 704 12.57 -7.79 32.11
N GLU A 705 11.70 -7.84 33.12
CA GLU A 705 12.13 -7.74 34.52
C GLU A 705 11.59 -8.88 35.39
N LEU A 706 10.29 -8.84 35.74
CA LEU A 706 9.78 -9.59 36.90
C LEU A 706 8.51 -10.40 36.62
N GLY A 707 7.97 -10.34 35.42
CA GLY A 707 6.79 -11.13 35.06
C GLY A 707 7.10 -12.63 34.95
N PRO A 708 6.05 -13.47 34.86
CA PRO A 708 6.16 -14.93 34.82
C PRO A 708 6.90 -15.49 33.61
N CYS A 709 7.03 -14.72 32.55
CA CYS A 709 7.87 -15.06 31.42
C CYS A 709 8.67 -13.85 30.98
N ARG A 710 9.82 -14.14 30.38
CA ARG A 710 10.71 -13.16 29.78
C ARG A 710 10.85 -13.39 28.28
N LEU A 711 11.23 -12.36 27.54
CA LEU A 711 11.58 -12.52 26.13
C LEU A 711 12.79 -13.46 25.99
N SER A 712 12.78 -14.33 24.98
CA SER A 712 13.93 -15.15 24.62
C SER A 712 15.05 -14.30 24.02
N ASP A 713 16.30 -14.78 24.08
CA ASP A 713 17.46 -14.06 23.52
C ASP A 713 17.33 -13.79 22.00
N SER A 714 16.60 -14.67 21.30
CA SER A 714 16.23 -14.52 19.89
C SER A 714 15.21 -13.40 19.61
N GLY A 715 14.57 -12.85 20.65
CA GLY A 715 13.62 -11.74 20.54
C GLY A 715 12.24 -12.08 19.94
N ASN A 716 11.94 -13.36 19.71
CA ASN A 716 10.75 -13.78 18.96
C ASN A 716 9.78 -14.70 19.75
N SER A 717 10.07 -14.99 21.01
CA SER A 717 9.25 -15.86 21.85
C SER A 717 9.38 -15.53 23.34
N THR A 718 8.56 -16.15 24.19
CA THR A 718 8.64 -16.03 25.65
C THR A 718 9.11 -17.33 26.30
N ILE A 719 9.92 -17.22 27.35
CA ILE A 719 10.40 -18.33 28.19
C ILE A 719 10.05 -18.10 29.65
N ASP A 720 9.90 -19.17 30.45
CA ASP A 720 9.56 -19.04 31.88
C ASP A 720 10.62 -18.25 32.64
N ASN A 721 10.18 -17.38 33.55
CA ASN A 721 11.05 -16.66 34.47
C ASN A 721 11.03 -17.36 35.84
N PRO A 722 12.11 -18.05 36.25
CA PRO A 722 12.16 -18.73 37.54
C PRO A 722 12.18 -17.76 38.74
N TYR A 723 12.43 -16.46 38.49
CA TYR A 723 12.47 -15.42 39.50
C TYR A 723 11.27 -14.47 39.45
N ALA A 724 10.18 -14.91 38.82
CA ALA A 724 8.98 -14.11 38.66
C ALA A 724 8.37 -13.70 40.01
N TRP A 725 7.91 -12.45 40.11
CA TRP A 725 7.29 -11.94 41.34
C TRP A 725 5.92 -12.54 41.62
N ASN A 726 5.34 -13.22 40.63
CA ASN A 726 4.13 -14.00 40.84
C ASN A 726 4.38 -15.35 41.53
N GLU A 727 5.56 -15.60 42.10
CA GLU A 727 5.83 -16.82 42.85
C GLU A 727 4.88 -16.97 44.05
N ASN A 728 4.68 -15.91 44.85
CA ASN A 728 3.84 -15.92 46.06
C ASN A 728 2.76 -14.83 46.10
N ALA A 729 2.55 -14.11 44.99
CA ALA A 729 1.53 -13.06 44.86
C ALA A 729 0.83 -13.16 43.51
N HIS A 730 -0.43 -12.75 43.46
CA HIS A 730 -1.04 -12.34 42.20
C HIS A 730 -0.35 -11.06 41.74
N VAL A 731 -0.08 -10.89 40.45
CA VAL A 731 0.58 -9.68 39.92
C VAL A 731 -0.26 -9.08 38.81
N ILE A 732 -0.49 -7.76 38.84
CA ILE A 732 -1.14 -7.00 37.77
C ILE A 732 -0.23 -5.87 37.28
N PHE A 733 0.10 -5.93 36.00
CA PHE A 733 0.83 -4.89 35.26
C PHE A 733 -0.18 -3.96 34.63
N ILE A 734 -0.03 -2.64 34.80
CA ILE A 734 -0.99 -1.66 34.27
C ILE A 734 -0.23 -0.64 33.42
N ASP A 735 -0.61 -0.52 32.16
CA ASP A 735 -0.12 0.54 31.28
C ASP A 735 -0.87 1.83 31.64
N GLN A 736 -0.17 2.78 32.24
CA GLN A 736 -0.74 4.06 32.63
C GLN A 736 0.30 5.17 32.50
N PRO A 737 -0.10 6.41 32.22
CA PRO A 737 -1.47 6.87 31.92
C PRO A 737 -2.01 6.49 30.52
N ALA A 738 -3.13 7.07 30.08
CA ALA A 738 -3.65 6.82 28.73
C ALA A 738 -2.63 7.26 27.64
N ASN A 739 -2.52 6.47 26.56
CA ASN A 739 -1.47 6.56 25.50
C ASN A 739 -0.09 5.99 25.89
N VAL A 740 -0.01 5.12 26.90
CA VAL A 740 1.19 4.36 27.29
C VAL A 740 1.03 2.90 26.87
N GLY A 741 2.03 2.31 26.22
CA GLY A 741 1.98 0.90 25.80
C GLY A 741 0.72 0.57 25.01
N TYR A 742 -0.12 -0.31 25.55
CA TYR A 742 -1.41 -0.66 24.95
C TYR A 742 -2.59 0.21 25.39
N SER A 743 -2.40 1.13 26.34
CA SER A 743 -3.40 2.11 26.76
C SER A 743 -3.52 3.25 25.76
N TYR A 744 -4.72 3.79 25.55
CA TYR A 744 -4.98 4.85 24.55
C TYR A 744 -6.10 5.80 24.98
N GLY A 745 -6.22 6.95 24.32
CA GLY A 745 -7.34 7.87 24.47
C GLY A 745 -6.95 9.31 24.81
N SER A 746 -7.82 10.04 25.51
CA SER A 746 -7.57 11.39 26.01
C SER A 746 -6.31 11.46 26.86
N VAL A 747 -5.48 12.48 26.63
CA VAL A 747 -4.19 12.63 27.31
C VAL A 747 -4.40 12.89 28.80
N VAL A 748 -3.62 12.18 29.61
CA VAL A 748 -3.45 12.48 31.04
C VAL A 748 -2.04 13.03 31.20
N ASN A 749 -1.92 14.19 31.84
CA ASN A 749 -0.70 14.99 31.87
C ASN A 749 -0.24 15.39 33.28
N THR A 750 -0.86 14.83 34.34
CA THR A 750 -0.41 14.99 35.73
C THR A 750 -0.50 13.67 36.49
N THR A 751 0.35 13.50 37.49
CA THR A 751 0.36 12.31 38.37
C THR A 751 -0.94 12.17 39.16
N GLU A 752 -1.52 13.27 39.63
CA GLU A 752 -2.78 13.24 40.39
C GLU A 752 -3.96 12.77 39.54
N ALA A 753 -4.02 13.19 38.27
CA ALA A 753 -5.07 12.79 37.35
C ALA A 753 -5.00 11.29 37.02
N SER A 754 -3.81 10.69 36.96
CA SER A 754 -3.66 9.24 36.72
C SER A 754 -4.13 8.39 37.90
N ALA A 755 -4.08 8.91 39.13
CA ALA A 755 -4.50 8.20 40.33
C ALA A 755 -6.02 7.93 40.39
N VAL A 756 -6.84 8.79 39.77
CA VAL A 756 -8.31 8.67 39.80
C VAL A 756 -8.78 7.43 39.05
N ASP A 757 -8.34 7.25 37.80
CA ASP A 757 -8.76 6.11 36.99
C ASP A 757 -8.16 4.80 37.51
N PHE A 758 -6.94 4.85 38.07
CA PHE A 758 -6.31 3.73 38.73
C PHE A 758 -7.19 3.12 39.84
N TYR A 759 -7.77 3.97 40.69
CA TYR A 759 -8.69 3.52 41.74
C TYR A 759 -9.95 2.84 41.14
N ALA A 760 -10.48 3.38 40.05
CA ALA A 760 -11.65 2.80 39.37
C ALA A 760 -11.34 1.42 38.78
N LEU A 761 -10.15 1.23 38.19
CA LEU A 761 -9.68 -0.06 37.68
C LEU A 761 -9.73 -1.13 38.78
N LEU A 762 -9.12 -0.85 39.93
CA LEU A 762 -9.07 -1.80 41.04
C LEU A 762 -10.46 -2.13 41.61
N GLN A 763 -11.34 -1.13 41.73
CA GLN A 763 -12.72 -1.35 42.19
C GLN A 763 -13.50 -2.28 41.26
N LEU A 764 -13.40 -2.08 39.95
CA LEU A 764 -14.07 -2.93 38.97
C LEU A 764 -13.43 -4.31 38.87
N PHE A 765 -12.10 -4.39 39.00
CA PHE A 765 -11.37 -5.66 39.00
C PHE A 765 -11.79 -6.53 40.20
N TYR A 766 -11.84 -5.96 41.41
CA TYR A 766 -12.31 -6.66 42.60
C TYR A 766 -13.83 -6.88 42.65
N LYS A 767 -14.62 -6.11 41.90
CA LYS A 767 -16.02 -6.43 41.69
C LYS A 767 -16.17 -7.72 40.88
N ARG A 768 -15.33 -7.90 39.86
CA ARG A 768 -15.36 -9.08 38.99
C ARG A 768 -14.76 -10.32 39.64
N TYR A 769 -13.67 -10.12 40.38
CA TYR A 769 -12.88 -11.16 41.03
C TYR A 769 -12.76 -10.86 42.53
N PRO A 770 -13.87 -10.95 43.28
CA PRO A 770 -13.88 -10.65 44.71
C PRO A 770 -12.96 -11.56 45.54
N GLU A 771 -12.56 -12.71 45.00
CA GLU A 771 -11.58 -13.61 45.61
C GLU A 771 -10.19 -12.99 45.75
N TYR A 772 -9.75 -12.14 44.81
CA TYR A 772 -8.45 -11.47 44.89
C TYR A 772 -8.44 -10.30 45.87
N ALA A 773 -9.61 -9.83 46.30
CA ALA A 773 -9.75 -8.75 47.27
C ALA A 773 -9.62 -9.22 48.74
N LYS A 774 -9.46 -10.52 48.97
CA LYS A 774 -9.33 -11.10 50.32
C LYS A 774 -7.88 -11.07 50.85
N GLY A 775 -6.90 -10.93 49.96
CA GLY A 775 -5.49 -10.73 50.30
C GLY A 775 -5.12 -9.26 50.45
N ASP A 776 -3.93 -9.02 51.00
CA ASP A 776 -3.35 -7.68 51.10
C ASP A 776 -3.05 -7.12 49.69
N LEU A 777 -3.37 -5.85 49.46
CA LEU A 777 -3.03 -5.12 48.23
C LEU A 777 -1.69 -4.39 48.43
N HIS A 778 -0.78 -4.56 47.49
CA HIS A 778 0.53 -3.92 47.48
C HIS A 778 0.74 -3.17 46.17
N LEU A 779 1.19 -1.92 46.24
CA LEU A 779 1.54 -1.15 45.05
C LEU A 779 3.06 -1.14 44.89
N PHE A 780 3.55 -1.72 43.80
CA PHE A 780 4.95 -1.70 43.42
C PHE A 780 5.13 -0.86 42.15
N GLY A 781 6.26 -0.20 42.05
CA GLY A 781 6.67 0.42 40.80
C GLY A 781 8.09 0.95 40.87
N GLU A 782 8.57 1.47 39.76
CA GLU A 782 9.93 1.99 39.64
C GLU A 782 10.04 3.33 38.93
N SER A 783 11.19 3.99 39.08
CA SER A 783 11.50 5.22 38.34
C SER A 783 10.49 6.33 38.64
N TYR A 784 9.87 6.93 37.63
CA TYR A 784 8.79 7.90 37.79
C TYR A 784 7.56 7.37 38.55
N ALA A 785 7.40 6.04 38.69
CA ALA A 785 6.39 5.50 39.59
C ALA A 785 6.65 5.83 41.07
N GLY A 786 7.83 6.37 41.41
CA GLY A 786 8.06 7.08 42.66
C GLY A 786 7.08 8.23 42.92
N LYS A 787 6.47 8.81 41.88
CA LYS A 787 5.37 9.78 41.99
C LYS A 787 3.99 9.13 41.90
N TYR A 788 3.82 8.19 40.97
CA TYR A 788 2.54 7.48 40.78
C TYR A 788 2.10 6.72 42.03
N ILE A 789 2.99 5.93 42.62
CA ILE A 789 2.68 5.02 43.72
C ILE A 789 2.20 5.77 44.98
N PRO A 790 2.88 6.85 45.45
CA PRO A 790 2.38 7.63 46.57
C PRO A 790 1.03 8.29 46.29
N ALA A 791 0.86 8.94 45.13
CA ALA A 791 -0.38 9.61 44.75
C ALA A 791 -1.56 8.62 44.67
N MET A 792 -1.36 7.45 44.05
CA MET A 792 -2.35 6.38 43.97
C MET A 792 -2.67 5.79 45.35
N GLY A 793 -1.66 5.59 46.20
CA GLY A 793 -1.86 5.14 47.56
C GLY A 793 -2.71 6.12 48.36
N ARG A 794 -2.42 7.42 48.27
CA ARG A 794 -3.20 8.47 48.92
C ARG A 794 -4.64 8.48 48.41
N GLN A 795 -4.86 8.43 47.11
CA GLN A 795 -6.19 8.35 46.50
C GLN A 795 -6.98 7.16 47.06
N ILE A 796 -6.35 5.99 47.23
CA ILE A 796 -6.97 4.82 47.85
C ILE A 796 -7.37 5.10 49.32
N LEU A 797 -6.48 5.70 50.13
CA LEU A 797 -6.79 6.01 51.53
C LEU A 797 -7.98 6.96 51.67
N GLU A 798 -7.99 8.04 50.88
CA GLU A 798 -9.07 9.03 50.90
C GLU A 798 -10.41 8.42 50.48
N MET A 799 -10.40 7.61 49.42
CA MET A 799 -11.60 6.94 48.94
C MET A 799 -12.06 5.84 49.89
N ASN A 800 -11.15 5.10 50.52
CA ASN A 800 -11.47 4.13 51.58
C ASN A 800 -12.15 4.80 52.78
N ALA A 801 -11.68 5.98 53.20
CA ALA A 801 -12.32 6.73 54.28
C ALA A 801 -13.75 7.16 53.90
N LYS A 802 -13.98 7.59 52.65
CA LYS A 802 -15.31 7.91 52.12
C LYS A 802 -16.23 6.68 52.08
N VAL A 803 -15.71 5.51 51.69
CA VAL A 803 -16.47 4.26 51.67
C VAL A 803 -16.84 3.80 53.09
N LYS A 804 -15.94 3.90 54.08
CA LYS A 804 -16.21 3.51 55.48
C LYS A 804 -17.27 4.39 56.17
N LYS A 805 -17.35 5.68 55.82
CA LYS A 805 -18.33 6.62 56.40
C LYS A 805 -19.76 6.42 55.87
N ARG A 806 -19.93 5.76 54.72
CA ARG A 806 -21.24 5.49 54.12
C ARG A 806 -21.75 4.14 54.63
N SER A 807 -23.00 4.07 55.08
CA SER A 807 -23.64 2.81 55.50
C SER A 807 -23.47 1.76 54.39
N SER A 808 -22.70 0.72 54.69
CA SER A 808 -22.31 -0.37 53.79
C SER A 808 -23.53 -0.99 53.11
N GLY A 809 -23.85 -0.58 51.88
CA GLY A 809 -24.88 -1.26 51.09
C GLY A 809 -25.38 -0.56 49.83
N THR A 810 -25.35 0.77 49.75
CA THR A 810 -26.17 1.48 48.74
C THR A 810 -25.49 1.78 47.39
N LEU A 811 -24.18 1.60 47.24
CA LEU A 811 -23.45 2.06 46.03
C LEU A 811 -22.51 1.02 45.38
N GLY A 812 -22.15 -0.07 46.08
CA GLY A 812 -21.38 -1.18 45.51
C GLY A 812 -19.84 -1.02 45.45
N GLN A 813 -19.27 0.08 45.97
CA GLN A 813 -17.82 0.22 46.19
C GLN A 813 -17.38 -0.50 47.46
N ARG A 814 -16.12 -0.98 47.51
CA ARG A 814 -15.55 -1.63 48.68
C ARG A 814 -14.29 -0.93 49.19
N VAL A 815 -13.90 -1.20 50.43
CA VAL A 815 -12.59 -0.80 50.94
C VAL A 815 -11.53 -1.63 50.23
N LEU A 816 -10.55 -0.98 49.60
CA LEU A 816 -9.38 -1.65 49.01
C LEU A 816 -8.34 -1.92 50.12
N PRO A 817 -7.89 -3.16 50.33
CA PRO A 817 -7.03 -3.55 51.46
C PRO A 817 -5.56 -3.18 51.23
N LEU A 818 -5.28 -1.90 50.95
CA LEU A 818 -3.91 -1.41 50.76
C LEU A 818 -3.08 -1.66 52.03
N ALA A 819 -2.04 -2.47 51.92
CA ALA A 819 -1.17 -2.88 53.03
C ALA A 819 0.25 -2.29 52.92
N SER A 820 0.74 -2.06 51.70
CA SER A 820 2.03 -1.40 51.50
C SER A 820 2.18 -0.75 50.14
N VAL A 821 3.16 0.15 50.06
CA VAL A 821 3.78 0.62 48.82
C VAL A 821 5.25 0.20 48.76
N ALA A 822 5.77 0.00 47.56
CA ALA A 822 7.17 -0.34 47.32
C ALA A 822 7.68 0.35 46.06
N ILE A 823 8.79 1.07 46.16
CA ILE A 823 9.29 1.95 45.11
C ILE A 823 10.76 1.59 44.83
N GLY A 824 11.00 1.06 43.63
CA GLY A 824 12.32 0.74 43.11
C GLY A 824 12.93 1.93 42.41
N ASN A 825 14.17 2.31 42.71
CA ASN A 825 14.90 3.33 41.96
C ASN A 825 14.02 4.57 41.64
N GLY A 826 13.31 5.07 42.66
CA GLY A 826 12.18 5.97 42.44
C GLY A 826 12.55 7.44 42.40
N PHE A 827 11.92 8.20 41.50
CA PHE A 827 11.94 9.65 41.47
C PHE A 827 10.72 10.21 42.22
N VAL A 828 10.93 10.86 43.36
CA VAL A 828 9.88 11.24 44.33
C VAL A 828 9.98 12.72 44.70
N ASN A 829 11.17 13.16 45.14
CA ASN A 829 11.47 14.53 45.52
C ASN A 829 12.67 15.03 44.67
N PRO A 830 12.39 15.76 43.58
CA PRO A 830 13.44 16.28 42.69
C PRO A 830 14.47 17.12 43.43
N LYS A 831 14.03 18.02 44.31
CA LYS A 831 14.92 18.94 45.04
C LYS A 831 15.97 18.19 45.85
N THR A 832 15.57 17.23 46.68
CA THR A 832 16.52 16.47 47.50
C THR A 832 17.35 15.52 46.64
N GLN A 833 16.75 14.85 45.65
CA GLN A 833 17.46 13.86 44.84
C GLN A 833 18.53 14.49 43.93
N PHE A 834 18.23 15.64 43.30
CA PHE A 834 19.15 16.38 42.45
C PHE A 834 20.45 16.78 43.17
N LYS A 835 20.38 17.06 44.48
CA LYS A 835 21.56 17.34 45.32
C LYS A 835 22.63 16.25 45.29
N TYR A 836 22.23 15.01 45.03
CA TYR A 836 23.12 13.84 45.15
C TYR A 836 23.51 13.23 43.79
N VAL A 837 23.11 13.83 42.67
CA VAL A 837 23.44 13.32 41.32
C VAL A 837 24.96 13.39 41.07
N SER A 838 25.62 14.50 41.42
CA SER A 838 27.08 14.66 41.33
C SER A 838 27.83 13.61 42.16
N LYS A 839 27.34 13.32 43.38
CA LYS A 839 27.91 12.30 44.25
C LYS A 839 27.81 10.92 43.61
N MET A 840 26.69 10.59 42.99
CA MET A 840 26.53 9.32 42.29
C MET A 840 27.49 9.21 41.09
N ALA A 841 27.68 10.30 40.35
CA ALA A 841 28.55 10.33 39.18
C ALA A 841 30.05 10.32 39.49
N CYS A 842 30.49 10.96 40.58
CA CYS A 842 31.93 11.20 40.84
C CYS A 842 32.48 10.62 42.15
N ASN A 843 31.62 10.24 43.10
CA ASN A 843 32.03 9.81 44.42
C ASN A 843 31.10 8.70 44.97
N SER A 844 30.77 7.75 44.11
CA SER A 844 30.03 6.54 44.46
C SER A 844 30.98 5.40 44.81
N THR A 845 30.46 4.19 44.99
CA THR A 845 31.28 2.98 45.14
C THR A 845 31.87 2.49 43.80
N TYR A 846 31.52 3.15 42.69
CA TYR A 846 32.05 2.87 41.36
C TYR A 846 33.02 3.99 40.94
N PRO A 847 33.93 3.72 39.97
CA PRO A 847 34.80 4.76 39.43
C PRO A 847 34.01 5.97 38.92
N PRO A 848 34.58 7.18 38.99
CA PRO A 848 33.92 8.38 38.50
C PRO A 848 33.61 8.27 37.01
N VAL A 849 32.35 8.53 36.64
CA VAL A 849 31.87 8.56 35.25
C VAL A 849 31.84 9.96 34.65
N LEU A 850 32.06 10.99 35.47
CA LEU A 850 32.29 12.37 35.05
C LEU A 850 33.61 12.88 35.60
N ALA A 851 34.19 13.87 34.92
CA ALA A 851 35.35 14.58 35.42
C ALA A 851 35.01 15.36 36.71
N GLN A 852 35.96 15.45 37.63
CA GLN A 852 35.72 16.04 38.96
C GLN A 852 35.36 17.54 38.90
N ASP A 853 35.86 18.27 37.91
CA ASP A 853 35.46 19.66 37.65
C ASP A 853 34.00 19.78 37.24
N VAL A 854 33.48 18.87 36.41
CA VAL A 854 32.06 18.81 36.04
C VAL A 854 31.19 18.59 37.28
N CYS A 855 31.56 17.65 38.15
CA CYS A 855 30.82 17.39 39.38
C CYS A 855 30.89 18.55 40.39
N ARG A 856 32.05 19.22 40.50
CA ARG A 856 32.16 20.47 41.29
C ARG A 856 31.24 21.56 40.75
N GLN A 857 31.11 21.68 39.43
CA GLN A 857 30.18 22.62 38.83
C GLN A 857 28.72 22.27 39.14
N MET A 858 28.34 20.99 39.09
CA MET A 858 27.00 20.55 39.48
C MET A 858 26.69 20.91 40.94
N ASP A 859 27.65 20.71 41.85
CA ASP A 859 27.49 21.10 43.27
C ASP A 859 27.34 22.61 43.45
N GLN A 860 28.02 23.42 42.63
CA GLN A 860 27.90 24.88 42.61
C GLN A 860 26.58 25.36 42.02
N ASP A 861 26.05 24.66 41.01
CA ASP A 861 24.79 24.98 40.33
C ASP A 861 23.56 24.53 41.15
N TYR A 862 23.70 23.49 41.98
CA TYR A 862 22.58 22.91 42.73
C TYR A 862 21.82 23.93 43.61
N PRO A 863 22.46 24.81 44.41
CA PRO A 863 21.74 25.81 45.19
C PRO A 863 20.81 26.70 44.35
N GLN A 864 21.21 27.03 43.12
CA GLN A 864 20.39 27.79 42.19
C GLN A 864 19.23 26.94 41.66
N CYS A 865 19.47 25.68 41.29
CA CYS A 865 18.41 24.73 40.92
C CYS A 865 17.36 24.60 42.03
N ALA A 866 17.79 24.36 43.28
CA ALA A 866 16.91 24.23 44.43
C ALA A 866 16.06 25.49 44.67
N LYS A 867 16.65 26.68 44.54
CA LYS A 867 15.95 27.96 44.68
C LYS A 867 14.92 28.20 43.56
N LYS A 868 15.23 27.79 42.32
CA LYS A 868 14.30 27.86 41.18
C LYS A 868 13.11 26.91 41.37
N ILE A 869 13.35 25.67 41.84
CA ILE A 869 12.28 24.74 42.22
C ILE A 869 11.37 25.34 43.30
N ASP A 870 11.94 25.93 44.35
CA ASP A 870 11.14 26.61 45.38
C ASP A 870 10.31 27.75 44.80
N SER A 871 10.89 28.54 43.89
CA SER A 871 10.23 29.68 43.26
C SER A 871 9.05 29.24 42.37
N CYS A 872 9.20 28.13 41.65
CA CYS A 872 8.14 27.55 40.82
C CYS A 872 6.85 27.29 41.61
N PHE A 873 6.95 26.83 42.86
CA PHE A 873 5.79 26.48 43.69
C PHE A 873 5.47 27.48 44.83
N ALA A 874 6.20 28.60 44.95
CA ALA A 874 5.99 29.60 46.01
C ALA A 874 4.82 30.58 45.76
N SER A 875 4.44 30.78 44.50
CA SER A 875 3.20 31.44 44.09
C SER A 875 2.36 30.42 43.32
N THR A 876 1.06 30.61 43.13
CA THR A 876 0.24 29.72 42.28
C THR A 876 0.81 29.69 40.85
N GLY A 877 1.79 28.80 40.63
CA GLY A 877 2.53 28.47 39.42
C GLY A 877 2.70 29.62 38.42
N ASN A 878 3.74 30.43 38.55
CA ASN A 878 4.19 31.23 37.41
C ASN A 878 4.89 30.27 36.42
N SER A 879 4.23 29.98 35.30
CA SER A 879 4.73 29.05 34.27
C SER A 879 6.16 29.38 33.81
N THR A 880 6.54 30.67 33.78
CA THR A 880 7.89 31.09 33.40
C THR A 880 8.94 30.69 34.45
N GLN A 881 8.63 30.81 35.74
CA GLN A 881 9.55 30.39 36.81
C GLN A 881 9.72 28.87 36.84
N CYS A 882 8.64 28.13 36.58
CA CYS A 882 8.70 26.68 36.48
C CYS A 882 9.46 26.18 35.26
N GLN A 883 9.29 26.83 34.10
CA GLN A 883 10.07 26.52 32.90
C GLN A 883 11.56 26.79 33.14
N ASP A 884 11.90 27.96 33.70
CA ASP A 884 13.28 28.31 34.04
C ASP A 884 13.89 27.33 35.07
N ALA A 885 13.10 26.86 36.03
CA ALA A 885 13.51 25.82 36.96
C ALA A 885 13.78 24.49 36.24
N LEU A 886 12.90 24.08 35.33
CA LEU A 886 13.02 22.82 34.60
C LEU A 886 14.25 22.84 33.70
N ASP A 887 14.37 23.83 32.84
CA ASP A 887 15.47 23.98 31.88
C ASP A 887 16.83 24.03 32.60
N PHE A 888 16.92 24.79 33.71
CA PHE A 888 18.15 24.91 34.47
C PHE A 888 18.51 23.59 35.18
N CYS A 889 17.57 22.99 35.92
CA CYS A 889 17.85 21.78 36.69
C CYS A 889 18.13 20.58 35.78
N GLU A 890 17.39 20.41 34.69
CA GLU A 890 17.59 19.31 33.74
C GLU A 890 18.96 19.39 33.06
N SER A 891 19.33 20.57 32.54
CA SER A 891 20.59 20.73 31.78
C SER A 891 21.85 20.76 32.64
N ARG A 892 21.74 21.27 33.88
CA ARG A 892 22.89 21.47 34.77
C ARG A 892 23.06 20.35 35.77
N ILE A 893 21.99 19.64 36.14
CA ILE A 893 22.01 18.63 37.21
C ILE A 893 21.52 17.26 36.69
N ASP A 894 20.24 17.14 36.36
CA ASP A 894 19.59 15.82 36.18
C ASP A 894 20.14 15.04 34.98
N TYR A 895 20.08 15.61 33.78
CA TYR A 895 20.60 14.99 32.55
C TYR A 895 22.08 15.31 32.32
N ARG A 896 22.78 15.86 33.32
CA ARG A 896 24.16 16.33 33.14
C ARG A 896 25.10 15.22 32.69
N LEU A 897 24.92 14.00 33.21
CA LEU A 897 25.67 12.82 32.78
C LEU A 897 25.48 12.57 31.28
N SER A 898 24.24 12.43 30.83
CA SER A 898 23.91 12.13 29.42
C SER A 898 24.29 13.26 28.46
N ILE A 899 24.32 14.52 28.92
CA ILE A 899 24.74 15.68 28.12
C ILE A 899 26.26 15.71 27.95
N VAL A 900 27.01 15.40 29.01
CA VAL A 900 28.49 15.50 29.00
C VAL A 900 29.12 14.25 28.39
N ASP A 901 28.61 13.07 28.72
CA ASP A 901 29.04 11.80 28.12
C ASP A 901 27.81 10.94 27.76
N PRO A 902 27.27 11.09 26.55
CA PRO A 902 26.12 10.31 26.09
C PRO A 902 26.45 8.81 25.89
N THR A 903 27.73 8.42 25.98
CA THR A 903 28.12 7.01 25.82
C THR A 903 27.87 6.19 27.07
N ILE A 904 27.69 6.81 28.24
CA ILE A 904 27.47 6.14 29.51
C ILE A 904 25.97 5.84 29.67
N ASN A 905 25.64 4.64 30.11
CA ASN A 905 24.25 4.28 30.39
C ASN A 905 23.81 4.98 31.69
N PRO A 906 22.82 5.90 31.65
CA PRO A 906 22.39 6.61 32.85
C PRO A 906 21.67 5.67 33.84
N TYR A 907 21.14 4.54 33.36
CA TYR A 907 20.48 3.52 34.19
C TYR A 907 21.47 2.57 34.89
N ASP A 908 22.72 2.49 34.42
CA ASP A 908 23.79 1.72 35.08
C ASP A 908 25.16 2.29 34.70
N VAL A 909 25.81 2.97 35.64
CA VAL A 909 27.09 3.66 35.42
C VAL A 909 28.25 2.73 35.03
N ARG A 910 28.07 1.41 35.17
CA ARG A 910 29.06 0.40 34.76
C ARG A 910 28.99 0.07 33.27
N LEU A 911 27.91 0.46 32.60
CA LEU A 911 27.59 0.08 31.22
C LEU A 911 27.66 1.26 30.26
N LYS A 912 27.77 0.94 28.96
CA LYS A 912 27.62 1.90 27.87
C LYS A 912 26.16 1.97 27.39
N CYS A 913 25.74 3.15 26.93
CA CYS A 913 24.44 3.35 26.31
C CYS A 913 24.51 2.96 24.83
N GLU A 914 24.24 1.69 24.54
CA GLU A 914 24.33 1.17 23.17
C GLU A 914 23.04 1.37 22.35
N TYR A 915 21.88 1.46 23.02
CA TYR A 915 20.56 1.48 22.38
C TYR A 915 19.65 2.58 22.94
N PRO A 916 19.92 3.88 22.65
CA PRO A 916 19.09 4.98 23.15
C PRO A 916 17.63 4.88 22.64
N PRO A 917 16.64 5.43 23.38
CA PRO A 917 16.80 6.22 24.61
C PRO A 917 16.84 5.37 25.90
N LEU A 918 16.49 4.08 25.84
CA LEU A 918 16.49 3.19 27.01
C LEU A 918 17.85 2.54 27.29
N CYS A 919 18.82 2.72 26.41
CA CYS A 919 20.21 2.23 26.49
C CYS A 919 20.39 0.71 26.50
N TYR A 920 19.32 -0.07 26.42
CA TYR A 920 19.34 -1.53 26.55
C TYR A 920 18.80 -2.25 25.31
N LYS A 921 19.61 -3.14 24.72
CA LYS A 921 19.22 -3.97 23.57
C LYS A 921 17.93 -4.75 23.80
N PHE A 922 17.81 -5.37 24.98
CA PHE A 922 16.64 -6.19 25.33
C PHE A 922 15.35 -5.37 25.42
N ALA A 923 15.44 -4.08 25.75
CA ALA A 923 14.27 -3.21 25.85
C ALA A 923 13.74 -2.90 24.45
N THR A 924 14.64 -2.65 23.47
CA THR A 924 14.28 -2.53 22.05
C THR A 924 13.64 -3.81 21.54
N GLN A 925 14.27 -4.97 21.76
CA GLN A 925 13.73 -6.26 21.31
C GLN A 925 12.35 -6.57 21.93
N ALA A 926 12.17 -6.26 23.21
CA ALA A 926 10.87 -6.45 23.87
C ALA A 926 9.81 -5.47 23.35
N SER A 927 10.20 -4.23 23.02
CA SER A 927 9.32 -3.27 22.37
C SER A 927 8.86 -3.77 21.00
N ASP A 928 9.79 -4.26 20.18
CA ASP A 928 9.50 -4.80 18.85
C ASP A 928 8.59 -6.03 18.94
N TYR A 929 8.84 -6.92 19.91
CA TYR A 929 8.00 -8.09 20.16
C TYR A 929 6.58 -7.72 20.59
N LEU A 930 6.44 -6.75 21.50
CA LEU A 930 5.13 -6.25 21.94
C LEU A 930 4.39 -5.47 20.83
N ALA A 931 5.10 -4.92 19.84
CA ALA A 931 4.50 -4.28 18.68
C ALA A 931 3.91 -5.28 17.65
N LEU A 932 4.24 -6.57 17.72
CA LEU A 932 3.73 -7.56 16.76
C LEU A 932 2.19 -7.69 16.84
N PRO A 933 1.46 -7.65 15.71
CA PRO A 933 0.00 -7.84 15.71
C PRO A 933 -0.44 -9.20 16.29
N SER A 934 0.38 -10.24 16.16
CA SER A 934 0.13 -11.55 16.79
C SER A 934 0.18 -11.49 18.31
N VAL A 935 1.09 -10.68 18.88
CA VAL A 935 1.24 -10.48 20.32
C VAL A 935 0.09 -9.62 20.87
N GLN A 936 -0.28 -8.56 20.16
CA GLN A 936 -1.44 -7.72 20.49
C GLN A 936 -2.73 -8.55 20.56
N ARG A 937 -2.98 -9.39 19.55
CA ARG A 937 -4.10 -10.34 19.54
C ARG A 937 -4.05 -11.33 20.68
N ALA A 938 -2.88 -11.92 20.94
CA ALA A 938 -2.69 -12.88 22.03
C ALA A 938 -2.94 -12.26 23.42
N LEU A 939 -2.77 -10.94 23.55
CA LEU A 939 -3.07 -10.16 24.75
C LEU A 939 -4.49 -9.58 24.78
N GLY A 940 -5.27 -9.69 23.71
CA GLY A 940 -6.55 -8.98 23.60
C GLY A 940 -6.39 -7.46 23.67
N ALA A 941 -5.21 -6.95 23.33
CA ALA A 941 -4.96 -5.53 23.16
C ALA A 941 -5.62 -5.05 21.85
N LYS A 942 -5.88 -3.75 21.73
CA LYS A 942 -6.37 -3.15 20.48
C LYS A 942 -5.37 -3.46 19.35
N GLU A 943 -5.84 -4.15 18.32
CA GLU A 943 -5.01 -4.50 17.16
C GLU A 943 -4.54 -3.25 16.43
N ASN A 944 -3.32 -3.29 15.89
CA ASN A 944 -2.64 -2.17 15.23
C ASN A 944 -2.40 -0.99 16.19
N THR A 945 -2.31 -1.25 17.50
CA THR A 945 -1.76 -0.25 18.42
C THR A 945 -0.31 0.02 18.01
N ASP A 946 0.04 1.28 17.78
CA ASP A 946 1.43 1.72 17.65
C ASP A 946 2.12 1.61 19.02
N TYR A 947 2.51 0.38 19.39
CA TYR A 947 3.11 0.10 20.68
C TYR A 947 4.50 0.71 20.74
N GLN A 948 4.71 1.60 21.70
CA GLN A 948 6.01 2.16 22.03
C GLN A 948 6.33 1.84 23.49
N ALA A 949 7.56 1.42 23.76
CA ALA A 949 8.05 1.16 25.11
C ALA A 949 7.80 2.36 26.06
N CYS A 950 8.01 3.58 25.56
CA CYS A 950 7.71 4.83 26.26
C CYS A 950 7.09 5.87 25.33
N SER A 951 6.02 6.51 25.78
CA SER A 951 5.23 7.47 25.01
C SER A 951 5.77 8.89 25.18
N ARG A 952 6.37 9.44 24.11
CA ARG A 952 6.80 10.85 24.08
C ARG A 952 5.65 11.83 24.26
N LYS A 953 4.46 11.48 23.77
CA LYS A 953 3.26 12.32 23.92
C LYS A 953 2.90 12.50 25.40
N VAL A 954 2.98 11.42 26.18
CA VAL A 954 2.72 11.46 27.62
C VAL A 954 3.83 12.20 28.34
N LEU A 955 5.10 11.91 28.02
CA LEU A 955 6.24 12.64 28.59
C LEU A 955 6.11 14.15 28.42
N ASN A 956 5.83 14.61 27.20
CA ASN A 956 5.67 16.04 26.91
C ASN A 956 4.51 16.66 27.70
N GLY A 957 3.38 15.95 27.83
CA GLY A 957 2.26 16.43 28.64
C GLY A 957 2.65 16.65 30.11
N PHE A 958 3.45 15.74 30.69
CA PHE A 958 3.94 15.89 32.07
C PHE A 958 5.02 16.98 32.22
N VAL A 959 5.78 17.23 31.16
CA VAL A 959 6.72 18.36 31.09
C VAL A 959 5.97 19.69 31.06
N ASP A 960 4.92 19.81 30.23
CA ASP A 960 4.12 21.03 30.07
C ASP A 960 3.39 21.45 31.35
N THR A 961 3.11 20.50 32.25
CA THR A 961 2.49 20.76 33.56
C THR A 961 3.51 20.91 34.69
N PHE A 962 4.81 20.82 34.38
CA PHE A 962 5.93 20.84 35.31
C PHE A 962 5.86 19.74 36.39
N ASP A 963 5.15 18.64 36.12
CA ASP A 963 4.96 17.53 37.06
C ASP A 963 6.30 16.85 37.38
N LEU A 964 7.29 16.95 36.48
CA LEU A 964 8.67 16.50 36.72
C LEU A 964 9.32 17.20 37.93
N LEU A 965 8.99 18.46 38.22
CA LEU A 965 9.55 19.19 39.37
C LEU A 965 8.73 19.05 40.66
N ARG A 966 7.49 18.53 40.59
CA ARG A 966 6.63 18.33 41.76
C ARG A 966 7.19 17.26 42.69
N SER A 967 7.12 17.49 44.00
CA SER A 967 7.44 16.47 45.01
C SER A 967 6.19 15.70 45.41
N PHE A 968 6.32 14.38 45.56
CA PHE A 968 5.28 13.48 46.11
C PHE A 968 5.74 12.84 47.43
N GLU A 969 6.75 13.42 48.08
CA GLU A 969 7.25 13.00 49.39
C GLU A 969 6.17 13.09 50.48
N ASP A 970 5.33 14.14 50.44
CA ASP A 970 4.25 14.32 51.41
C ASP A 970 3.20 13.20 51.32
N ASP A 971 2.94 12.67 50.13
CA ASP A 971 2.07 11.51 49.94
C ASP A 971 2.66 10.25 50.58
N VAL A 972 3.98 10.06 50.50
CA VAL A 972 4.69 8.97 51.21
C VAL A 972 4.54 9.14 52.72
N ALA A 973 4.72 10.35 53.24
CA ALA A 973 4.55 10.63 54.66
C ALA A 973 3.11 10.35 55.12
N VAL A 974 2.10 10.74 54.34
CA VAL A 974 0.68 10.46 54.63
C VAL A 974 0.39 8.97 54.66
N LEU A 975 0.95 8.19 53.73
CA LEU A 975 0.82 6.74 53.73
C LEU A 975 1.40 6.12 55.00
N LEU A 976 2.63 6.48 55.36
CA LEU A 976 3.30 6.00 56.56
C LEU A 976 2.52 6.37 57.83
N ASN A 977 2.10 7.63 57.96
CA ASN A 977 1.30 8.12 59.10
C ASN A 977 -0.06 7.42 59.21
N SER A 978 -0.57 6.86 58.11
CA SER A 978 -1.80 6.06 58.07
C SER A 978 -1.57 4.57 58.32
N GLY A 979 -0.35 4.17 58.68
CA GLY A 979 0.03 2.78 58.97
C GLY A 979 0.31 1.91 57.74
N ILE A 980 0.42 2.52 56.54
CA ILE A 980 0.81 1.80 55.32
C ILE A 980 2.33 1.62 55.32
N ARG A 981 2.79 0.38 55.13
CA ARG A 981 4.24 0.12 55.05
C ARG A 981 4.81 0.66 53.74
N ALA A 982 6.01 1.23 53.77
CA ALA A 982 6.73 1.68 52.59
C ALA A 982 8.09 1.00 52.48
N LEU A 983 8.37 0.40 51.32
CA LEU A 983 9.68 -0.14 50.97
C LEU A 983 10.29 0.70 49.85
N PHE A 984 11.49 1.21 50.05
CA PHE A 984 12.30 1.78 48.99
C PHE A 984 13.47 0.85 48.74
N TYR A 985 13.73 0.52 47.49
CA TYR A 985 14.90 -0.24 47.11
C TYR A 985 15.59 0.43 45.92
N ASN A 986 16.91 0.55 45.95
CA ASN A 986 17.66 1.16 44.85
C ASN A 986 18.84 0.27 44.51
N GLY A 987 18.99 -0.03 43.22
CA GLY A 987 20.25 -0.53 42.69
C GLY A 987 21.34 0.50 42.89
N ASP A 988 22.52 0.04 43.32
CA ASP A 988 23.59 0.93 43.71
C ASP A 988 24.43 1.52 42.57
N ALA A 989 24.21 1.06 41.33
CA ALA A 989 24.84 1.53 40.10
C ALA A 989 23.94 2.47 39.26
N ASP A 990 22.69 2.71 39.67
CA ASP A 990 21.79 3.63 38.97
C ASP A 990 22.17 5.10 39.20
N SER A 991 22.32 5.88 38.13
CA SER A 991 22.59 7.32 38.23
C SER A 991 21.35 8.20 38.19
N VAL A 992 20.33 7.82 37.40
CA VAL A 992 19.11 8.63 37.21
C VAL A 992 18.32 8.73 38.51
N CYS A 993 18.16 7.61 39.22
CA CYS A 993 17.47 7.58 40.51
C CYS A 993 18.38 7.03 41.62
N GLY A 994 19.56 7.66 41.73
CA GLY A 994 20.63 7.24 42.62
C GLY A 994 20.20 7.03 44.07
N TRP A 995 20.74 5.95 44.67
CA TRP A 995 20.40 5.51 46.01
C TRP A 995 20.76 6.53 47.11
N TYR A 996 21.79 7.37 46.89
CA TYR A 996 22.16 8.44 47.82
C TYR A 996 21.03 9.47 48.00
N GLY A 997 20.45 9.94 46.90
CA GLY A 997 19.36 10.92 46.91
C GLY A 997 18.10 10.35 47.55
N THR A 998 17.72 9.13 47.17
CA THR A 998 16.57 8.44 47.75
C THR A 998 16.73 8.24 49.25
N LYS A 999 17.90 7.77 49.70
CA LYS A 999 18.16 7.58 51.13
C LYS A 999 18.14 8.90 51.91
N ALA A 1000 18.73 9.96 51.36
CA ALA A 1000 18.72 11.28 51.98
C ALA A 1000 17.30 11.81 52.15
N MET A 1001 16.48 11.74 51.09
CA MET A 1001 15.06 12.10 51.15
C MET A 1001 14.35 11.35 52.28
N LEU A 1002 14.49 10.02 52.37
CA LEU A 1002 13.82 9.23 53.42
C LEU A 1002 14.28 9.56 54.85
N ILE A 1003 15.52 10.01 55.03
CA ILE A 1003 16.05 10.47 56.32
C ILE A 1003 15.49 11.84 56.69
N GLU A 1004 15.31 12.72 55.70
CA GLU A 1004 14.87 14.10 55.88
C GLU A 1004 13.34 14.22 55.95
N MET A 1005 12.61 13.29 55.33
CA MET A 1005 11.16 13.25 55.20
C MET A 1005 10.43 13.47 56.52
N ASN A 1006 9.43 14.35 56.49
CA ASN A 1006 8.65 14.69 57.67
C ASN A 1006 7.50 13.71 57.90
N TRP A 1007 7.73 12.69 58.72
CA TRP A 1007 6.71 11.72 59.16
C TRP A 1007 6.94 11.32 60.63
N HIS A 1008 5.96 10.67 61.27
CA HIS A 1008 6.01 10.39 62.71
C HIS A 1008 7.26 9.61 63.16
N GLY A 1009 7.78 8.71 62.31
CA GLY A 1009 8.98 7.91 62.58
C GLY A 1009 10.30 8.52 62.11
N ARG A 1010 10.33 9.77 61.59
CA ARG A 1010 11.53 10.44 61.06
C ARG A 1010 12.76 10.31 61.96
N ARG A 1011 12.61 10.66 63.24
CA ARG A 1011 13.72 10.61 64.23
C ARG A 1011 14.27 9.20 64.41
N GLY A 1012 13.39 8.20 64.38
CA GLY A 1012 13.78 6.80 64.50
C GLY A 1012 14.51 6.28 63.27
N PHE A 1013 14.00 6.58 62.08
CA PHE A 1013 14.62 6.16 60.82
C PHE A 1013 15.97 6.84 60.57
N SER A 1014 16.11 8.12 60.94
CA SER A 1014 17.38 8.84 60.87
C SER A 1014 18.45 8.20 61.76
N ARG A 1015 18.08 7.74 62.97
CA ARG A 1015 18.97 7.07 63.93
C ARG A 1015 19.16 5.58 63.67
N ALA A 1016 18.32 4.96 62.84
CA ALA A 1016 18.43 3.55 62.53
C ALA A 1016 19.75 3.25 61.83
N GLN A 1017 20.41 2.18 62.25
CA GLN A 1017 21.66 1.75 61.65
C GLN A 1017 21.40 0.99 60.35
N ASP A 1018 22.33 1.18 59.40
CA ASP A 1018 22.45 0.36 58.22
C ASP A 1018 22.89 -1.06 58.61
N ARG A 1019 22.18 -2.07 58.12
CA ARG A 1019 22.47 -3.48 58.39
C ARG A 1019 22.76 -4.21 57.09
N MET A 1020 23.75 -5.09 57.11
CA MET A 1020 24.05 -5.95 55.96
C MET A 1020 22.85 -6.84 55.69
N TRP A 1021 22.31 -6.75 54.47
CA TRP A 1021 21.23 -7.60 54.00
C TRP A 1021 21.81 -8.76 53.20
N THR A 1022 21.40 -9.99 53.55
CA THR A 1022 21.90 -11.21 52.92
C THR A 1022 20.77 -12.07 52.34
N VAL A 1023 21.07 -12.68 51.18
CA VAL A 1023 20.22 -13.66 50.50
C VAL A 1023 21.08 -14.88 50.23
N GLY A 1024 20.65 -16.06 50.70
CA GLY A 1024 21.41 -17.30 50.53
C GLY A 1024 22.81 -17.31 51.17
N GLY A 1025 23.06 -16.43 52.15
CA GLY A 1025 24.38 -16.27 52.78
C GLY A 1025 25.30 -15.25 52.10
N GLU A 1026 24.93 -14.73 50.92
CA GLU A 1026 25.69 -13.71 50.22
C GLU A 1026 25.32 -12.30 50.68
N LYS A 1027 26.30 -11.38 50.67
CA LYS A 1027 26.07 -9.95 50.91
C LYS A 1027 25.35 -9.36 49.69
N SER A 1028 24.05 -9.12 49.83
CA SER A 1028 23.17 -8.72 48.72
C SER A 1028 22.83 -7.22 48.74
N GLY A 1029 23.17 -6.53 49.83
CA GLY A 1029 22.89 -5.12 49.98
C GLY A 1029 22.96 -4.65 51.42
N VAL A 1030 22.38 -3.48 51.67
CA VAL A 1030 22.27 -2.90 53.01
C VAL A 1030 20.84 -2.43 53.23
N SER A 1031 20.23 -2.85 54.33
CA SER A 1031 18.90 -2.42 54.74
C SER A 1031 18.97 -1.38 55.87
N ARG A 1032 18.02 -0.46 55.87
CA ARG A 1032 17.71 0.40 57.01
C ARG A 1032 16.21 0.36 57.22
N SER A 1033 15.78 -0.02 58.41
CA SER A 1033 14.35 -0.12 58.73
C SER A 1033 14.07 0.58 60.05
N PHE A 1034 12.96 1.32 60.08
CA PHE A 1034 12.36 1.81 61.32
C PHE A 1034 10.86 1.85 61.13
N ASP A 1035 10.14 1.23 62.07
CA ASP A 1035 8.68 1.13 62.02
C ASP A 1035 8.18 0.62 60.66
N ASN A 1036 7.30 1.36 59.99
CA ASN A 1036 6.69 1.00 58.71
C ASN A 1036 7.56 1.36 57.48
N LEU A 1037 8.72 1.99 57.65
CA LEU A 1037 9.61 2.39 56.55
C LEU A 1037 10.85 1.49 56.48
N THR A 1038 11.15 0.98 55.29
CA THR A 1038 12.39 0.27 54.98
C THR A 1038 13.03 0.82 53.72
N PHE A 1039 14.35 1.04 53.76
CA PHE A 1039 15.20 1.33 52.60
C PHE A 1039 16.19 0.18 52.39
N ILE A 1040 16.41 -0.22 51.15
CA ILE A 1040 17.41 -1.24 50.77
C ILE A 1040 18.28 -0.68 49.64
N ARG A 1041 19.58 -0.61 49.86
CA ARG A 1041 20.56 -0.50 48.77
C ARG A 1041 20.85 -1.90 48.27
N VAL A 1042 20.53 -2.20 47.02
CA VAL A 1042 20.80 -3.50 46.39
C VAL A 1042 22.14 -3.43 45.68
N PHE A 1043 23.05 -4.33 46.03
CA PHE A 1043 24.39 -4.35 45.43
C PHE A 1043 24.35 -4.91 44.01
N ASP A 1044 25.29 -4.42 43.19
CA ASP A 1044 25.58 -4.90 41.83
C ASP A 1044 24.40 -4.74 40.86
N SER A 1045 23.60 -3.70 41.05
CA SER A 1045 22.36 -3.49 40.32
C SER A 1045 22.22 -2.05 39.83
N GLY A 1046 21.78 -1.86 38.59
CA GLY A 1046 21.39 -0.58 38.03
C GLY A 1046 19.93 -0.24 38.33
N HIS A 1047 19.28 0.47 37.41
CA HIS A 1047 17.92 0.99 37.54
C HIS A 1047 16.88 -0.13 37.62
N LEU A 1048 17.04 -1.20 36.82
CA LEU A 1048 16.09 -2.31 36.70
C LEU A 1048 16.49 -3.46 37.64
N VAL A 1049 16.35 -3.23 38.95
CA VAL A 1049 16.77 -4.19 39.99
C VAL A 1049 16.28 -5.63 39.78
N PRO A 1050 15.01 -5.87 39.40
CA PRO A 1050 14.53 -7.24 39.20
C PRO A 1050 15.19 -7.93 37.99
N ARG A 1051 15.75 -7.17 37.06
CA ARG A 1051 16.49 -7.71 35.92
C ARG A 1051 17.96 -7.97 36.26
N ASP A 1052 18.64 -7.04 36.90
CA ASP A 1052 20.08 -7.15 37.18
C ASP A 1052 20.37 -8.17 38.28
N GLN A 1053 19.49 -8.23 39.28
CA GLN A 1053 19.64 -9.10 40.45
C GLN A 1053 18.35 -9.88 40.74
N PRO A 1054 17.87 -10.75 39.82
CA PRO A 1054 16.53 -11.33 39.86
C PRO A 1054 16.28 -12.19 41.11
N ALA A 1055 17.27 -12.99 41.51
CA ALA A 1055 17.17 -13.82 42.72
C ALA A 1055 17.08 -12.96 44.01
N ARG A 1056 17.89 -11.89 44.10
CA ARG A 1056 17.88 -10.95 45.22
C ARG A 1056 16.54 -10.20 45.26
N ALA A 1057 16.06 -9.72 44.12
CA ALA A 1057 14.79 -9.01 43.99
C ALA A 1057 13.60 -9.88 44.40
N LEU A 1058 13.53 -11.14 43.94
CA LEU A 1058 12.46 -12.05 44.35
C LEU A 1058 12.52 -12.37 45.85
N ALA A 1059 13.73 -12.60 46.40
CA ALA A 1059 13.90 -12.82 47.84
C ALA A 1059 13.45 -11.61 48.66
N MET A 1060 13.74 -10.39 48.17
CA MET A 1060 13.32 -9.15 48.79
C MET A 1060 11.79 -9.03 48.84
N VAL A 1061 11.12 -9.20 47.70
CA VAL A 1061 9.66 -9.10 47.62
C VAL A 1061 8.97 -10.17 48.45
N ASN A 1062 9.43 -11.41 48.39
CA ASN A 1062 8.87 -12.48 49.22
C ASN A 1062 9.01 -12.20 50.72
N ARG A 1063 10.15 -11.64 51.15
CA ARG A 1063 10.37 -11.23 52.53
C ARG A 1063 9.43 -10.09 52.93
N TRP A 1064 9.25 -9.10 52.05
CA TRP A 1064 8.36 -7.96 52.27
C TRP A 1064 6.88 -8.36 52.39
N LEU A 1065 6.41 -9.20 51.47
CA LEU A 1065 5.04 -9.73 51.45
C LEU A 1065 4.76 -10.59 52.68
N ALA A 1066 5.74 -11.39 53.10
CA ALA A 1066 5.67 -12.19 54.33
C ALA A 1066 5.82 -11.38 55.63
N LYS A 1067 5.94 -10.04 55.56
CA LYS A 1067 6.13 -9.14 56.70
C LYS A 1067 7.35 -9.53 57.57
N LYS A 1068 8.38 -10.10 56.94
CA LYS A 1068 9.65 -10.47 57.58
C LYS A 1068 10.61 -9.27 57.56
N ARG A 1069 11.42 -9.14 58.61
CA ARG A 1069 12.46 -8.11 58.69
C ARG A 1069 13.60 -8.42 57.72
N PHE A 1070 14.22 -7.37 57.18
CA PHE A 1070 15.30 -7.45 56.20
C PHE A 1070 16.64 -7.75 56.82
#